data_AF-D7DPA2-F1
#
_entry.id   AF-D7DPA2-F1
#
_cell.length_a   1.000
_cell.length_b   1.000
_cell.length_c   1.000
_cell.angle_alpha   90.00
_cell.angle_beta   90.00
_cell.angle_gamma   90.00
#
_symmetry.space_group_name_H-M   'P 1'
#
loop_
_entity.id
_entity.type
_entity.pdbx_description
1 polymer ?
#
loop_
_entity_poly.entity_id
_entity_poly.type
_entity_poly.pdbx_seq_one_letter_code
_entity_poly.pdbx_strand_id
1 'polypeptide(L)'
;MKFNRHNILILLCCLAGVMHASVTAASENWVPVKDVSLMIEPGSILDFSNLTLPAKPIQKRIIVNQQGHYAFEDAPEKPVRFLIGSLGFGVNLGGFPSHDLVDLYVKQYRMHGYNMVRLDFVESMLMEGRKVDFDYNPEQLDRFQYLISALKSNGIYLILNGLSNDNGGYGNITERWLGKKQLHQGIYFDAEKQAHWKKLMATMYGSVNPYTGMSILKDPTLAGLILVNEGNLVFVNRQGVSPVFKPQFAKWLKKKYGSNQALKAAWGNEYKKEDDIESNQVSFPAPDAWTSHRMSDVQQFFVETEKKTADWMTQYLRSQGYQGLVTSYNVWHAPEAQASRAQFEWVDMHNYFAHPEYISSQEMSVRQDSMLKGDANYIRELTSAKHIGKAYTVTEHGQVFWNQYRRENGLALPAYAALQSWDGICQHSGAIDLSYAPTVGRKNFINPFAVGTDPISRATETLSALLFLRGDVSPAKHTIVVKFGHSDAFDKSAHLGNTPSDISKLSLVTGIGLAWQGNTQQASTANKGLYDAEVLLNQPGLNILKDGALAPVKVTSNLSTKLDKLAKDYGGKLAYKLSKVNVIADDRWAARVEDLRKSDFIDVNNLTNAQQDLFQSDTGELFLDAQKKQMKVITPNTEAVVFDELNQITLNQLSVLSADSPALVAVSAMDKQPLANSKRMLVVLSTDARNTDMRFSDAAETTSTDLGVAPVLIRIAKVKLGLKNINKSKLKVFSTNLRGQRKDQIKVIQTENGIEFDLDISKLTHGATTYFEISV
;
A
#
# COMPACT_ATOMS: atom_id res chain seq x y z
N MET A 1 -28.30 14.73 40.36
CA MET A 1 -29.40 15.71 40.48
C MET A 1 -29.83 16.08 39.06
N LYS A 2 -31.08 15.78 38.71
CA LYS A 2 -31.70 16.04 37.39
C LYS A 2 -31.79 17.56 37.14
N PHE A 3 -31.69 18.01 35.88
CA PHE A 3 -32.70 18.90 35.29
C PHE A 3 -32.61 18.88 33.75
N ASN A 4 -33.79 18.78 33.14
CA ASN A 4 -34.09 18.87 31.71
C ASN A 4 -35.47 19.54 31.58
N ARG A 5 -35.73 20.21 30.44
CA ARG A 5 -36.99 20.80 29.87
C ARG A 5 -36.81 22.30 29.53
N HIS A 6 -36.78 22.71 28.24
CA HIS A 6 -37.92 22.96 27.31
C HIS A 6 -38.86 24.05 27.87
N ASN A 7 -39.32 25.14 27.20
CA ASN A 7 -39.63 25.35 25.77
C ASN A 7 -40.13 26.83 25.51
N ILE A 8 -40.04 27.31 24.25
CA ILE A 8 -41.07 28.09 23.47
C ILE A 8 -40.99 29.65 23.25
N LEU A 9 -40.79 30.00 21.95
CA LEU A 9 -41.37 31.04 21.02
C LEU A 9 -41.14 32.57 21.29
N ILE A 10 -40.99 33.53 20.35
CA ILE A 10 -41.30 33.67 18.90
C ILE A 10 -40.56 34.90 18.28
N LEU A 11 -40.27 34.82 16.96
CA LEU A 11 -40.02 35.84 15.91
C LEU A 11 -39.12 37.08 16.15
N LEU A 12 -38.09 37.19 15.28
CA LEU A 12 -38.11 38.24 14.24
C LEU A 12 -37.29 37.79 13.03
N CYS A 13 -38.01 37.51 11.94
CA CYS A 13 -37.47 37.25 10.61
C CYS A 13 -36.90 38.54 10.01
N CYS A 14 -35.64 38.52 9.57
CA CYS A 14 -35.17 39.34 8.47
C CYS A 14 -34.24 38.50 7.59
N LEU A 15 -34.57 38.48 6.30
CA LEU A 15 -33.98 37.69 5.23
C LEU A 15 -32.46 37.91 5.11
N ALA A 16 -31.72 36.81 5.12
CA ALA A 16 -30.51 36.66 4.34
C ALA A 16 -30.47 35.21 3.84
N GLY A 17 -31.16 34.97 2.72
CA GLY A 17 -31.04 33.71 2.00
C GLY A 17 -29.64 33.60 1.43
N VAL A 18 -28.74 32.93 2.15
CA VAL A 18 -27.49 32.43 1.58
C VAL A 18 -27.89 31.21 0.75
N MET A 19 -28.20 31.45 -0.53
CA MET A 19 -28.18 30.39 -1.53
C MET A 19 -26.79 29.78 -1.49
N HIS A 20 -26.67 28.57 -0.94
CA HIS A 20 -25.56 27.69 -1.25
C HIS A 20 -25.73 27.31 -2.71
N ALA A 21 -25.16 28.12 -3.61
CA ALA A 21 -25.06 27.75 -5.01
C ALA A 21 -24.23 26.47 -5.07
N SER A 22 -24.90 25.34 -5.28
CA SER A 22 -24.25 24.09 -5.64
C SER A 22 -23.48 24.36 -6.93
N VAL A 23 -22.15 24.40 -6.87
CA VAL A 23 -21.33 24.56 -8.05
C VAL A 23 -21.44 23.25 -8.83
N THR A 24 -22.31 23.22 -9.84
CA THR A 24 -22.31 22.14 -10.84
C THR A 24 -21.00 22.23 -11.62
N ALA A 25 -20.12 21.24 -11.44
CA ALA A 25 -18.87 21.17 -12.17
C ALA A 25 -19.15 21.14 -13.70
N ALA A 26 -18.45 21.99 -14.45
CA ALA A 26 -18.66 22.20 -15.88
C ALA A 26 -18.77 20.88 -16.66
N SER A 27 -19.89 20.69 -17.36
CA SER A 27 -20.19 19.48 -18.16
C SER A 27 -19.33 19.35 -19.43
N GLU A 28 -18.61 20.40 -19.82
CA GLU A 28 -17.92 20.46 -21.12
C GLU A 28 -16.60 19.68 -21.19
N ASN A 29 -16.05 19.23 -20.05
CA ASN A 29 -14.70 18.64 -19.97
C ASN A 29 -14.67 17.11 -19.74
N TRP A 30 -15.80 16.40 -19.87
CA TRP A 30 -15.90 14.98 -19.49
C TRP A 30 -16.67 14.16 -20.51
N VAL A 31 -16.22 12.93 -20.78
CA VAL A 31 -16.83 12.03 -21.77
C VAL A 31 -17.23 10.72 -21.09
N PRO A 32 -18.44 10.19 -21.34
CA PRO A 32 -18.89 8.96 -20.72
C PRO A 32 -18.13 7.74 -21.23
N VAL A 33 -17.82 6.84 -20.30
CA VAL A 33 -17.49 5.44 -20.60
C VAL A 33 -18.79 4.76 -21.04
N LYS A 34 -18.79 4.20 -22.25
CA LYS A 34 -19.97 3.49 -22.81
C LYS A 34 -19.87 1.97 -22.70
N ASP A 35 -18.71 1.44 -22.29
CA ASP A 35 -18.58 0.01 -21.99
C ASP A 35 -19.56 -0.37 -20.89
N VAL A 36 -20.31 -1.45 -21.10
CA VAL A 36 -21.11 -2.07 -20.04
C VAL A 36 -20.33 -3.23 -19.42
N SER A 37 -19.78 -4.11 -20.26
CA SER A 37 -18.92 -5.19 -19.79
C SER A 37 -17.49 -4.71 -19.59
N LEU A 38 -16.90 -5.10 -18.46
CA LEU A 38 -15.53 -4.78 -18.08
C LEU A 38 -14.57 -5.97 -18.16
N MET A 39 -15.07 -7.14 -18.58
CA MET A 39 -14.27 -8.33 -18.83
C MET A 39 -13.30 -8.14 -20.00
N ILE A 40 -12.04 -8.44 -19.78
CA ILE A 40 -10.99 -8.46 -20.81
C ILE A 40 -11.31 -9.52 -21.85
N GLU A 41 -11.09 -9.16 -23.11
CA GLU A 41 -11.25 -10.05 -24.26
C GLU A 41 -10.01 -10.96 -24.40
N PRO A 42 -10.16 -12.29 -24.52
CA PRO A 42 -9.03 -13.21 -24.68
C PRO A 42 -8.14 -12.85 -25.89
N GLY A 43 -6.83 -12.86 -25.69
CA GLY A 43 -5.83 -12.52 -26.70
C GLY A 43 -5.73 -11.03 -27.06
N SER A 44 -6.56 -10.18 -26.47
CA SER A 44 -6.48 -8.72 -26.65
C SER A 44 -5.18 -8.15 -26.10
N ILE A 45 -4.96 -6.84 -26.32
CA ILE A 45 -3.76 -6.16 -25.81
C ILE A 45 -3.71 -6.10 -24.27
N LEU A 46 -4.85 -6.34 -23.60
CA LEU A 46 -4.98 -6.34 -22.14
C LEU A 46 -5.01 -7.75 -21.54
N ASP A 47 -4.85 -8.82 -22.34
CA ASP A 47 -4.77 -10.20 -21.84
C ASP A 47 -3.34 -10.54 -21.40
N PHE A 48 -3.12 -10.51 -20.08
CA PHE A 48 -1.86 -10.78 -19.41
C PHE A 48 -1.79 -12.19 -18.82
N SER A 49 -2.66 -13.11 -19.24
CA SER A 49 -2.63 -14.50 -18.75
C SER A 49 -1.27 -15.19 -18.91
N ASN A 50 -0.46 -14.76 -19.89
CA ASN A 50 0.91 -15.24 -20.11
C ASN A 50 1.96 -14.73 -19.10
N LEU A 51 1.64 -13.72 -18.28
CA LEU A 51 2.51 -13.24 -17.19
C LEU A 51 2.32 -14.06 -15.90
N THR A 52 1.19 -14.77 -15.80
CA THR A 52 0.83 -15.54 -14.60
C THR A 52 1.37 -16.97 -14.66
N LEU A 53 1.36 -17.64 -13.50
CA LEU A 53 1.67 -19.07 -13.42
C LEU A 53 0.74 -19.88 -14.33
N PRO A 54 1.15 -21.06 -14.84
CA PRO A 54 0.26 -21.92 -15.60
C PRO A 54 -1.02 -22.22 -14.83
N ALA A 55 -2.16 -22.29 -15.53
CA ALA A 55 -3.44 -22.72 -14.95
C ALA A 55 -3.40 -24.22 -14.63
N LYS A 56 -2.75 -24.56 -13.52
CA LYS A 56 -2.60 -25.91 -12.99
C LYS A 56 -2.85 -25.89 -11.48
N PRO A 57 -3.35 -26.99 -10.91
CA PRO A 57 -3.51 -27.14 -9.48
C PRO A 57 -2.23 -26.81 -8.71
N ILE A 58 -2.32 -25.90 -7.74
CA ILE A 58 -1.22 -25.60 -6.81
C ILE A 58 -0.93 -26.84 -5.96
N GLN A 59 0.34 -27.24 -5.95
CA GLN A 59 0.84 -28.36 -5.14
C GLN A 59 1.92 -27.93 -4.14
N LYS A 60 2.46 -26.72 -4.30
CA LYS A 60 3.69 -26.25 -3.65
C LYS A 60 3.42 -24.97 -2.87
N ARG A 61 3.96 -24.88 -1.67
CA ARG A 61 3.82 -23.69 -0.82
C ARG A 61 4.74 -22.57 -1.28
N ILE A 62 4.36 -21.35 -0.88
CA ILE A 62 5.26 -20.21 -0.85
C ILE A 62 6.07 -20.26 0.44
N ILE A 63 7.38 -20.05 0.32
CA ILE A 63 8.33 -19.97 1.42
C ILE A 63 9.13 -18.67 1.31
N VAL A 64 9.89 -18.33 2.36
CA VAL A 64 10.92 -17.28 2.31
C VAL A 64 12.27 -17.94 2.09
N ASN A 65 12.99 -17.54 1.04
CA ASN A 65 14.31 -18.09 0.73
C ASN A 65 15.44 -17.42 1.51
N GLN A 66 16.68 -17.87 1.29
CA GLN A 66 17.87 -17.36 2.00
C GLN A 66 18.16 -15.88 1.75
N GLN A 67 17.67 -15.32 0.64
CA GLN A 67 17.79 -13.90 0.31
C GLN A 67 16.67 -13.05 0.95
N GLY A 68 15.68 -13.70 1.57
CA GLY A 68 14.52 -13.01 2.12
C GLY A 68 13.46 -12.69 1.09
N HIS A 69 13.31 -13.51 0.04
CA HIS A 69 12.27 -13.34 -0.98
C HIS A 69 11.28 -14.49 -0.96
N TYR A 70 10.07 -14.24 -1.45
CA TYR A 70 9.15 -15.34 -1.75
C TYR A 70 9.73 -16.25 -2.82
N ALA A 71 9.61 -17.55 -2.60
CA ALA A 71 10.00 -18.59 -3.54
C ALA A 71 9.02 -19.77 -3.44
N PHE A 72 8.99 -20.62 -4.46
CA PHE A 72 8.31 -21.91 -4.38
C PHE A 72 9.17 -22.89 -3.60
N GLU A 73 8.55 -23.73 -2.75
CA GLU A 73 9.30 -24.69 -1.92
C GLU A 73 10.16 -25.70 -2.72
N ASP A 74 9.83 -25.94 -3.99
CA ASP A 74 10.57 -26.81 -4.90
C ASP A 74 11.54 -26.07 -5.85
N ALA A 75 11.63 -24.74 -5.72
CA ALA A 75 12.60 -23.89 -6.39
C ALA A 75 13.02 -22.71 -5.47
N PRO A 76 13.56 -23.00 -4.26
CA PRO A 76 13.87 -21.99 -3.25
C PRO A 76 14.87 -20.93 -3.73
N GLU A 77 15.73 -21.25 -4.69
CA GLU A 77 16.73 -20.35 -5.26
C GLU A 77 16.17 -19.32 -6.25
N LYS A 78 14.88 -19.43 -6.64
CA LYS A 78 14.24 -18.55 -7.61
C LYS A 78 13.19 -17.67 -6.93
N PRO A 79 13.49 -16.38 -6.68
CA PRO A 79 12.49 -15.43 -6.23
C PRO A 79 11.27 -15.38 -7.16
N VAL A 80 10.09 -15.24 -6.59
CA VAL A 80 8.83 -15.02 -7.31
C VAL A 80 8.12 -13.79 -6.75
N ARG A 81 7.55 -12.98 -7.65
CA ARG A 81 6.74 -11.80 -7.30
C ARG A 81 5.26 -12.08 -7.51
N PHE A 82 4.43 -11.40 -6.73
CA PHE A 82 2.99 -11.50 -6.84
C PHE A 82 2.32 -10.14 -7.06
N LEU A 83 1.58 -10.03 -8.16
CA LEU A 83 0.55 -9.01 -8.27
C LEU A 83 -0.70 -9.59 -7.59
N ILE A 84 -1.11 -8.96 -6.50
CA ILE A 84 -2.15 -9.47 -5.61
C ILE A 84 -3.45 -8.73 -5.90
N GLY A 85 -4.46 -9.48 -6.34
CA GLY A 85 -5.79 -8.93 -6.57
C GLY A 85 -6.58 -8.89 -5.27
N SER A 86 -6.95 -7.69 -4.79
CA SER A 86 -7.93 -7.57 -3.71
C SER A 86 -9.29 -8.10 -4.19
N LEU A 87 -9.83 -9.12 -3.51
CA LEU A 87 -11.19 -9.61 -3.74
C LEU A 87 -12.19 -8.65 -3.09
N GLY A 88 -12.85 -7.82 -3.90
CA GLY A 88 -13.88 -6.86 -3.44
C GLY A 88 -15.24 -7.50 -3.18
N PHE A 89 -15.25 -8.60 -2.44
CA PHE A 89 -16.48 -9.29 -2.01
C PHE A 89 -16.87 -8.80 -0.62
N GLY A 90 -18.16 -8.69 -0.37
CA GLY A 90 -18.65 -8.18 0.90
C GLY A 90 -20.15 -8.31 1.03
N VAL A 91 -20.66 -8.24 2.26
CA VAL A 91 -22.09 -8.37 2.57
C VAL A 91 -22.94 -7.42 1.72
N ASN A 92 -22.55 -6.15 1.67
CA ASN A 92 -23.26 -5.11 0.93
C ASN A 92 -23.13 -5.23 -0.61
N LEU A 93 -22.35 -6.21 -1.09
CA LEU A 93 -22.06 -6.48 -2.49
C LEU A 93 -22.57 -7.87 -2.94
N GLY A 94 -23.39 -8.53 -2.10
CA GLY A 94 -23.96 -9.85 -2.38
C GLY A 94 -23.21 -11.05 -1.78
N GLY A 95 -22.18 -10.80 -0.95
CA GLY A 95 -21.35 -11.85 -0.34
C GLY A 95 -20.40 -12.51 -1.33
N PHE A 96 -20.11 -13.80 -1.11
CA PHE A 96 -19.33 -14.60 -2.04
C PHE A 96 -20.10 -14.87 -3.34
N PRO A 97 -19.46 -14.78 -4.52
CA PRO A 97 -20.07 -15.10 -5.81
C PRO A 97 -20.54 -16.56 -5.91
N SER A 98 -21.52 -16.84 -6.79
CA SER A 98 -21.87 -18.21 -7.18
C SER A 98 -20.69 -18.91 -7.87
N HIS A 99 -20.73 -20.24 -8.01
CA HIS A 99 -19.65 -21.02 -8.62
C HIS A 99 -19.32 -20.55 -10.04
N ASP A 100 -20.33 -20.38 -10.91
CA ASP A 100 -20.12 -19.88 -12.27
C ASP A 100 -19.46 -18.49 -12.29
N LEU A 101 -19.83 -17.63 -11.34
CA LEU A 101 -19.28 -16.29 -11.24
C LEU A 101 -17.86 -16.31 -10.67
N VAL A 102 -17.55 -17.22 -9.73
CA VAL A 102 -16.19 -17.51 -9.26
C VAL A 102 -15.30 -17.91 -10.42
N ASP A 103 -15.72 -18.85 -11.27
CA ASP A 103 -14.92 -19.31 -12.41
C ASP A 103 -14.62 -18.17 -13.38
N LEU A 104 -15.61 -17.29 -13.60
CA LEU A 104 -15.44 -16.09 -14.41
C LEU A 104 -14.48 -15.09 -13.77
N TYR A 105 -14.62 -14.80 -12.48
CA TYR A 105 -13.69 -13.94 -11.73
C TYR A 105 -12.27 -14.50 -11.81
N VAL A 106 -12.05 -15.78 -11.52
CA VAL A 106 -10.72 -16.41 -11.56
C VAL A 106 -10.09 -16.31 -12.95
N LYS A 107 -10.85 -16.57 -14.01
CA LYS A 107 -10.39 -16.36 -15.39
C LYS A 107 -9.96 -14.90 -15.63
N GLN A 108 -10.77 -13.94 -15.21
CA GLN A 108 -10.48 -12.52 -15.38
C GLN A 108 -9.29 -12.06 -14.53
N TYR A 109 -9.14 -12.54 -13.29
CA TYR A 109 -7.95 -12.29 -12.47
C TYR A 109 -6.67 -12.70 -13.21
N ARG A 110 -6.65 -13.90 -13.84
CA ARG A 110 -5.50 -14.32 -14.66
C ARG A 110 -5.26 -13.39 -15.85
N MET A 111 -6.32 -13.03 -16.57
CA MET A 111 -6.21 -12.15 -17.74
C MET A 111 -5.75 -10.74 -17.39
N HIS A 112 -6.00 -10.27 -16.16
CA HIS A 112 -5.45 -9.02 -15.63
C HIS A 112 -4.00 -9.16 -15.10
N GLY A 113 -3.44 -10.37 -15.07
CA GLY A 113 -2.08 -10.61 -14.59
C GLY A 113 -1.96 -10.97 -13.11
N TYR A 114 -3.07 -11.12 -12.37
CA TYR A 114 -3.02 -11.51 -10.97
C TYR A 114 -2.65 -12.99 -10.82
N ASN A 115 -1.60 -13.25 -10.04
CA ASN A 115 -1.11 -14.59 -9.69
C ASN A 115 -1.28 -14.91 -8.20
N MET A 116 -1.80 -13.95 -7.43
CA MET A 116 -2.28 -14.12 -6.06
C MET A 116 -3.50 -13.23 -5.85
N VAL A 117 -4.34 -13.56 -4.86
CA VAL A 117 -5.45 -12.72 -4.40
C VAL A 117 -5.41 -12.56 -2.88
N ARG A 118 -5.96 -11.45 -2.39
CA ARG A 118 -6.19 -11.23 -0.96
C ARG A 118 -7.68 -11.12 -0.69
N LEU A 119 -8.12 -11.75 0.40
CA LEU A 119 -9.50 -11.65 0.87
C LEU A 119 -9.52 -11.38 2.37
N ASP A 120 -10.23 -10.33 2.75
CA ASP A 120 -10.49 -9.90 4.12
C ASP A 120 -11.96 -10.10 4.50
N PHE A 121 -12.30 -9.84 5.76
CA PHE A 121 -13.67 -9.88 6.29
C PHE A 121 -14.44 -11.20 6.04
N VAL A 122 -13.74 -12.33 5.86
CA VAL A 122 -14.35 -13.66 5.66
C VAL A 122 -15.32 -13.99 6.78
N GLU A 123 -14.92 -13.77 8.04
CA GLU A 123 -15.76 -13.99 9.21
C GLU A 123 -17.00 -13.09 9.22
N SER A 124 -16.94 -11.91 8.59
CA SER A 124 -18.11 -11.04 8.48
C SER A 124 -19.09 -11.54 7.43
N MET A 125 -18.61 -12.00 6.28
CA MET A 125 -19.46 -12.61 5.25
C MET A 125 -20.11 -13.90 5.73
N LEU A 126 -19.38 -14.75 6.44
CA LEU A 126 -19.90 -16.02 6.94
C LEU A 126 -20.90 -15.85 8.10
N MET A 127 -20.75 -14.81 8.93
CA MET A 127 -21.57 -14.58 10.12
C MET A 127 -22.70 -13.56 9.92
N GLU A 128 -22.83 -12.96 8.74
CA GLU A 128 -23.88 -11.98 8.48
C GLU A 128 -25.28 -12.59 8.68
N GLY A 129 -26.13 -11.89 9.44
CA GLY A 129 -27.49 -12.32 9.77
C GLY A 129 -27.59 -13.54 10.70
N ARG A 130 -26.48 -14.17 11.08
CA ARG A 130 -26.47 -15.38 11.92
C ARG A 130 -26.80 -15.07 13.38
N LYS A 131 -27.54 -15.96 14.03
CA LYS A 131 -28.04 -15.77 15.41
C LYS A 131 -27.21 -16.48 16.48
N VAL A 132 -26.46 -17.50 16.10
CA VAL A 132 -25.67 -18.33 17.01
C VAL A 132 -24.18 -18.15 16.69
N ASP A 133 -23.32 -18.17 17.71
CA ASP A 133 -21.88 -18.07 17.53
C ASP A 133 -21.34 -19.23 16.68
N PHE A 134 -20.46 -18.93 15.73
CA PHE A 134 -19.81 -19.88 14.82
C PHE A 134 -20.76 -20.69 13.91
N ASP A 135 -22.05 -20.34 13.91
CA ASP A 135 -23.03 -20.89 12.98
C ASP A 135 -22.90 -20.19 11.62
N TYR A 136 -21.92 -20.61 10.82
CA TYR A 136 -21.66 -20.01 9.51
C TYR A 136 -22.84 -20.18 8.56
N ASN A 137 -23.07 -19.18 7.70
CA ASN A 137 -24.02 -19.29 6.61
C ASN A 137 -23.55 -20.41 5.64
N PRO A 138 -24.33 -21.49 5.45
CA PRO A 138 -23.90 -22.65 4.67
C PRO A 138 -23.69 -22.32 3.19
N GLU A 139 -24.50 -21.44 2.60
CA GLU A 139 -24.35 -21.02 1.20
C GLU A 139 -23.08 -20.19 1.00
N GLN A 140 -22.78 -19.28 1.92
CA GLN A 140 -21.56 -18.46 1.86
C GLN A 140 -20.31 -19.31 2.11
N LEU A 141 -20.39 -20.30 3.01
CA LEU A 141 -19.29 -21.22 3.27
C LEU A 141 -18.99 -22.10 2.05
N ASP A 142 -20.00 -22.65 1.40
CA ASP A 142 -19.88 -23.44 0.17
C ASP A 142 -19.17 -22.63 -0.94
N ARG A 143 -19.65 -21.41 -1.20
CA ARG A 143 -19.07 -20.51 -2.21
C ARG A 143 -17.63 -20.10 -1.90
N PHE A 144 -17.32 -19.82 -0.63
CA PHE A 144 -15.95 -19.53 -0.20
C PHE A 144 -15.02 -20.74 -0.40
N GLN A 145 -15.49 -21.94 -0.06
CA GLN A 145 -14.74 -23.18 -0.26
C GLN A 145 -14.53 -23.49 -1.74
N TYR A 146 -15.54 -23.26 -2.59
CA TYR A 146 -15.42 -23.38 -4.05
C TYR A 146 -14.43 -22.37 -4.63
N LEU A 147 -14.46 -21.11 -4.18
CA LEU A 147 -13.49 -20.07 -4.57
C LEU A 147 -12.04 -20.55 -4.37
N ILE A 148 -11.73 -21.15 -3.23
CA ILE A 148 -10.38 -21.68 -2.97
C ILE A 148 -10.02 -22.81 -3.95
N SER A 149 -10.96 -23.69 -4.28
CA SER A 149 -10.74 -24.76 -5.26
C SER A 149 -10.51 -24.21 -6.68
N ALA A 150 -11.28 -23.20 -7.08
CA ALA A 150 -11.13 -22.53 -8.36
C ALA A 150 -9.78 -21.82 -8.48
N LEU A 151 -9.37 -21.07 -7.44
CA LEU A 151 -8.05 -20.44 -7.34
C LEU A 151 -6.92 -21.47 -7.44
N LYS A 152 -7.03 -22.56 -6.67
CA LYS A 152 -6.08 -23.68 -6.67
C LYS A 152 -5.89 -24.24 -8.08
N SER A 153 -6.98 -24.60 -8.74
CA SER A 153 -6.99 -25.22 -10.08
C SER A 153 -6.40 -24.30 -11.16
N ASN A 154 -6.43 -22.99 -10.91
CA ASN A 154 -5.97 -21.96 -11.82
C ASN A 154 -4.62 -21.34 -11.44
N GLY A 155 -3.87 -21.93 -10.50
CA GLY A 155 -2.53 -21.45 -10.16
C GLY A 155 -2.50 -20.06 -9.53
N ILE A 156 -3.57 -19.64 -8.84
CA ILE A 156 -3.64 -18.36 -8.12
C ILE A 156 -3.54 -18.63 -6.62
N TYR A 157 -2.52 -18.05 -5.98
CA TYR A 157 -2.34 -18.16 -4.53
C TYR A 157 -3.29 -17.23 -3.76
N LEU A 158 -3.44 -17.45 -2.46
CA LEU A 158 -4.35 -16.71 -1.59
C LEU A 158 -3.66 -16.22 -0.32
N ILE A 159 -3.91 -14.97 0.05
CA ILE A 159 -3.67 -14.41 1.39
C ILE A 159 -5.02 -14.22 2.08
N LEU A 160 -5.10 -14.66 3.33
CA LEU A 160 -6.28 -14.49 4.19
C LEU A 160 -5.93 -13.73 5.47
N ASN A 161 -6.94 -13.10 6.06
CA ASN A 161 -6.87 -12.58 7.42
C ASN A 161 -7.43 -13.60 8.41
N GLY A 162 -6.82 -13.71 9.58
CA GLY A 162 -7.37 -14.46 10.72
C GLY A 162 -8.52 -13.70 11.40
N LEU A 163 -8.38 -12.39 11.51
CA LEU A 163 -9.43 -11.51 12.04
C LEU A 163 -9.38 -10.16 11.29
N SER A 164 -10.51 -9.67 10.80
CA SER A 164 -10.65 -8.34 10.17
C SER A 164 -11.69 -7.46 10.87
N ASN A 165 -12.70 -8.05 11.52
CA ASN A 165 -13.77 -7.35 12.21
C ASN A 165 -13.82 -7.74 13.68
N ASP A 166 -14.03 -6.75 14.56
CA ASP A 166 -14.13 -6.94 16.01
C ASP A 166 -15.20 -7.93 16.49
N ASN A 167 -16.12 -8.33 15.61
CA ASN A 167 -17.20 -9.26 15.90
C ASN A 167 -16.83 -10.75 15.69
N GLY A 168 -15.78 -11.10 14.95
CA GLY A 168 -15.27 -12.49 14.82
C GLY A 168 -16.35 -13.56 14.57
N GLY A 169 -16.32 -14.68 15.27
CA GLY A 169 -17.39 -15.70 15.21
C GLY A 169 -18.68 -15.40 16.00
N TYR A 170 -18.90 -14.22 16.58
CA TYR A 170 -20.10 -13.97 17.40
C TYR A 170 -21.37 -13.82 16.53
N GLY A 171 -22.46 -14.45 16.97
CA GLY A 171 -23.80 -14.36 16.40
C GLY A 171 -24.68 -13.32 17.11
N ASN A 172 -25.89 -13.14 16.58
CA ASN A 172 -26.90 -12.19 17.06
C ASN A 172 -26.40 -10.75 17.13
N ILE A 173 -25.70 -10.30 16.08
CA ILE A 173 -25.18 -8.94 15.97
C ILE A 173 -25.93 -8.23 14.85
N THR A 174 -26.57 -7.11 15.18
CA THR A 174 -27.07 -6.15 14.21
C THR A 174 -25.98 -5.14 13.87
N GLU A 175 -25.95 -4.67 12.63
CA GLU A 175 -24.97 -3.67 12.15
C GLU A 175 -23.53 -4.13 12.35
N ARG A 176 -23.23 -5.30 11.80
CA ARG A 176 -21.96 -5.99 12.02
C ARG A 176 -20.74 -5.16 11.59
N TRP A 177 -20.91 -4.17 10.71
CA TRP A 177 -19.85 -3.24 10.32
C TRP A 177 -19.33 -2.34 11.46
N LEU A 178 -20.05 -2.19 12.58
CA LEU A 178 -19.64 -1.33 13.71
C LEU A 178 -18.63 -1.98 14.68
N GLY A 179 -18.41 -3.30 14.63
CA GLY A 179 -17.41 -3.95 15.49
C GLY A 179 -17.69 -3.88 17.00
N LYS A 180 -18.77 -4.50 17.49
CA LYS A 180 -19.29 -4.32 18.86
C LYS A 180 -18.64 -5.23 19.92
N LYS A 181 -17.81 -6.21 19.53
CA LYS A 181 -17.30 -7.26 20.45
C LYS A 181 -15.83 -7.11 20.84
N GLN A 182 -15.15 -6.07 20.35
CA GLN A 182 -13.79 -5.66 20.74
C GLN A 182 -12.75 -6.80 20.66
N LEU A 183 -12.85 -7.69 19.67
CA LEU A 183 -11.88 -8.78 19.53
C LEU A 183 -10.46 -8.28 19.23
N HIS A 184 -10.27 -7.23 18.43
CA HIS A 184 -8.92 -6.70 18.12
C HIS A 184 -8.17 -6.32 19.40
N GLN A 185 -8.86 -5.69 20.35
CA GLN A 185 -8.26 -5.34 21.64
C GLN A 185 -8.20 -6.53 22.60
N GLY A 186 -9.23 -7.39 22.59
CA GLY A 186 -9.38 -8.49 23.53
C GLY A 186 -8.33 -9.60 23.37
N ILE A 187 -7.87 -9.87 22.15
CA ILE A 187 -6.90 -10.95 21.86
C ILE A 187 -5.59 -10.84 22.66
N TYR A 188 -5.21 -9.64 23.12
CA TYR A 188 -3.98 -9.42 23.84
C TYR A 188 -3.98 -10.00 25.26
N PHE A 189 -5.13 -9.94 25.97
CA PHE A 189 -5.18 -10.24 27.41
C PHE A 189 -6.43 -10.96 27.89
N ASP A 190 -7.50 -11.01 27.10
CA ASP A 190 -8.76 -11.64 27.48
C ASP A 190 -8.77 -13.11 27.02
N ALA A 191 -8.76 -14.03 27.98
CA ALA A 191 -8.70 -15.46 27.73
C ALA A 191 -9.92 -15.98 26.94
N GLU A 192 -11.11 -15.39 27.11
CA GLU A 192 -12.31 -15.76 26.34
C GLU A 192 -12.17 -15.30 24.90
N LYS A 193 -11.62 -14.10 24.67
CA LYS A 193 -11.38 -13.56 23.32
C LYS A 193 -10.28 -14.34 22.59
N GLN A 194 -9.24 -14.76 23.31
CA GLN A 194 -8.20 -15.65 22.77
C GLN A 194 -8.79 -17.03 22.41
N ALA A 195 -9.63 -17.60 23.28
CA ALA A 195 -10.34 -18.85 22.99
C ALA A 195 -11.29 -18.70 21.80
N HIS A 196 -11.96 -17.56 21.67
CA HIS A 196 -12.84 -17.23 20.55
C HIS A 196 -12.08 -17.18 19.23
N TRP A 197 -10.92 -16.50 19.19
CA TRP A 197 -10.07 -16.47 18.00
C TRP A 197 -9.57 -17.87 17.63
N LYS A 198 -9.13 -18.68 18.61
CA LYS A 198 -8.73 -20.07 18.38
C LYS A 198 -9.86 -20.89 17.75
N LYS A 199 -11.06 -20.82 18.34
CA LYS A 199 -12.24 -21.49 17.82
C LYS A 199 -12.58 -21.02 16.40
N LEU A 200 -12.53 -19.70 16.14
CA LEU A 200 -12.75 -19.12 14.82
C LEU A 200 -11.79 -19.73 13.79
N MET A 201 -10.49 -19.81 14.08
CA MET A 201 -9.51 -20.42 13.16
C MET A 201 -9.77 -21.91 12.93
N ALA A 202 -10.05 -22.67 13.99
CA ALA A 202 -10.31 -24.10 13.88
C ALA A 202 -11.56 -24.41 13.05
N THR A 203 -12.63 -23.61 13.18
CA THR A 203 -13.89 -23.88 12.47
C THR A 203 -13.94 -23.23 11.09
N MET A 204 -13.38 -22.03 10.92
CA MET A 204 -13.41 -21.29 9.64
C MET A 204 -12.41 -21.82 8.63
N TYR A 205 -11.16 -22.09 9.05
CA TYR A 205 -10.07 -22.52 8.16
C TYR A 205 -9.60 -23.95 8.43
N GLY A 206 -9.86 -24.50 9.62
CA GLY A 206 -9.50 -25.87 10.00
C GLY A 206 -10.47 -26.95 9.48
N SER A 207 -11.69 -26.57 9.09
CA SER A 207 -12.67 -27.49 8.48
C SER A 207 -12.21 -27.97 7.11
N VAL A 208 -12.51 -29.23 6.77
CA VAL A 208 -12.18 -29.80 5.46
C VAL A 208 -13.02 -29.11 4.38
N ASN A 209 -12.35 -28.59 3.35
CA ASN A 209 -13.00 -28.08 2.15
C ASN A 209 -13.43 -29.29 1.27
N PRO A 210 -14.72 -29.45 0.96
CA PRO A 210 -15.22 -30.60 0.20
C PRO A 210 -14.69 -30.64 -1.24
N TYR A 211 -14.29 -29.50 -1.80
CA TYR A 211 -13.79 -29.39 -3.18
C TYR A 211 -12.30 -29.73 -3.30
N THR A 212 -11.50 -29.53 -2.25
CA THR A 212 -10.06 -29.81 -2.28
C THR A 212 -9.66 -31.05 -1.45
N GLY A 213 -10.57 -31.56 -0.61
CA GLY A 213 -10.31 -32.70 0.28
C GLY A 213 -9.36 -32.38 1.45
N MET A 214 -8.99 -31.11 1.65
CA MET A 214 -8.05 -30.65 2.66
C MET A 214 -8.67 -29.49 3.45
N SER A 215 -8.21 -29.26 4.68
CA SER A 215 -8.53 -27.99 5.34
C SER A 215 -7.77 -26.84 4.67
N ILE A 216 -8.31 -25.62 4.75
CA ILE A 216 -7.67 -24.42 4.18
C ILE A 216 -6.29 -24.21 4.81
N LEU A 217 -6.14 -24.47 6.12
CA LEU A 217 -4.84 -24.45 6.80
C LEU A 217 -3.83 -25.48 6.26
N LYS A 218 -4.28 -26.57 5.64
CA LYS A 218 -3.36 -27.57 5.05
C LYS A 218 -3.18 -27.38 3.56
N ASP A 219 -4.00 -26.56 2.90
CA ASP A 219 -3.93 -26.34 1.46
C ASP A 219 -2.71 -25.45 1.09
N PRO A 220 -1.85 -25.85 0.13
CA PRO A 220 -0.76 -25.00 -0.35
C PRO A 220 -1.21 -23.73 -1.08
N THR A 221 -2.48 -23.63 -1.51
CA THR A 221 -3.04 -22.41 -2.10
C THR A 221 -3.01 -21.22 -1.12
N LEU A 222 -3.13 -21.48 0.19
CA LEU A 222 -2.95 -20.46 1.22
C LEU A 222 -1.46 -20.14 1.39
N ALA A 223 -1.00 -19.08 0.71
CA ALA A 223 0.40 -18.64 0.74
C ALA A 223 0.77 -18.05 2.10
N GLY A 224 -0.13 -17.26 2.68
CA GLY A 224 0.12 -16.57 3.94
C GLY A 224 -1.15 -16.22 4.71
N LEU A 225 -1.04 -16.14 6.03
CA LEU A 225 -2.10 -15.69 6.92
C LEU A 225 -1.66 -14.45 7.71
N ILE A 226 -2.40 -13.36 7.56
CA ILE A 226 -2.28 -12.16 8.41
C ILE A 226 -3.09 -12.46 9.68
N LEU A 227 -2.44 -12.63 10.83
CA LEU A 227 -3.08 -13.11 12.06
C LEU A 227 -4.28 -12.25 12.49
N VAL A 228 -4.09 -10.93 12.42
CA VAL A 228 -5.08 -9.88 12.68
C VAL A 228 -4.76 -8.71 11.77
N ASN A 229 -5.76 -8.24 11.02
CA ASN A 229 -5.63 -7.07 10.16
C ASN A 229 -5.50 -5.80 11.00
N GLU A 230 -4.50 -4.96 10.69
CA GLU A 230 -4.26 -3.67 11.35
C GLU A 230 -4.20 -3.76 12.89
N GLY A 231 -3.66 -4.88 13.39
CA GLY A 231 -3.75 -5.22 14.80
C GLY A 231 -2.87 -4.40 15.74
N ASN A 232 -1.96 -3.55 15.25
CA ASN A 232 -0.94 -2.89 16.08
C ASN A 232 -1.54 -2.19 17.33
N LEU A 233 -1.15 -2.62 18.53
CA LEU A 233 -0.71 -1.75 19.62
C LEU A 233 -1.19 -0.31 19.64
N VAL A 234 -0.33 0.49 19.01
CA VAL A 234 -0.40 1.94 18.88
C VAL A 234 -1.57 2.36 18.01
N PHE A 235 -1.80 1.66 16.90
CA PHE A 235 -2.88 1.99 15.97
C PHE A 235 -4.25 1.75 16.59
N VAL A 236 -4.48 0.61 17.24
CA VAL A 236 -5.77 0.30 17.87
C VAL A 236 -6.05 1.22 19.07
N ASN A 237 -5.01 1.78 19.69
CA ASN A 237 -5.11 2.74 20.80
C ASN A 237 -4.83 4.20 20.39
N ARG A 238 -4.88 4.55 19.09
CA ARG A 238 -4.53 5.90 18.59
C ARG A 238 -5.40 7.04 19.13
N GLN A 239 -6.57 6.72 19.69
CA GLN A 239 -7.48 7.66 20.34
C GLN A 239 -7.35 7.67 21.88
N GLY A 240 -6.42 6.90 22.43
CA GLY A 240 -6.25 6.72 23.87
C GLY A 240 -6.17 5.24 24.25
N VAL A 241 -5.28 4.92 25.18
CA VAL A 241 -5.14 3.54 25.68
C VAL A 241 -6.27 3.20 26.64
N SER A 242 -6.99 2.11 26.35
CA SER A 242 -8.10 1.66 27.20
C SER A 242 -7.64 1.34 28.63
N PRO A 243 -8.39 1.73 29.69
CA PRO A 243 -8.05 1.43 31.08
C PRO A 243 -7.86 -0.05 31.39
N VAL A 244 -8.39 -0.97 30.57
CA VAL A 244 -8.22 -2.42 30.74
C VAL A 244 -6.75 -2.85 30.62
N PHE A 245 -5.89 -2.05 29.99
CA PHE A 245 -4.46 -2.34 29.90
C PHE A 245 -3.70 -1.98 31.18
N LYS A 246 -4.25 -1.15 32.09
CA LYS A 246 -3.54 -0.67 33.28
C LYS A 246 -3.01 -1.80 34.16
N PRO A 247 -3.77 -2.86 34.50
CA PRO A 247 -3.24 -3.96 35.31
C PRO A 247 -2.10 -4.71 34.63
N GLN A 248 -2.16 -4.89 33.31
CA GLN A 248 -1.12 -5.59 32.56
C GLN A 248 0.15 -4.75 32.46
N PHE A 249 0.00 -3.44 32.26
CA PHE A 249 1.11 -2.51 32.25
C PHE A 249 1.76 -2.36 33.65
N ALA A 250 0.97 -2.26 34.71
CA ALA A 250 1.47 -2.24 36.08
C ALA A 250 2.23 -3.53 36.44
N LYS A 251 1.72 -4.70 36.04
CA LYS A 251 2.41 -5.99 36.18
C LYS A 251 3.74 -6.01 35.42
N TRP A 252 3.76 -5.46 34.20
CA TRP A 252 4.98 -5.34 33.41
C TRP A 252 6.01 -4.42 34.08
N LEU A 253 5.58 -3.24 34.55
CA LEU A 253 6.42 -2.30 35.29
C LEU A 253 6.95 -2.90 36.59
N LYS A 254 6.13 -3.67 37.32
CA LYS A 254 6.56 -4.39 38.52
C LYS A 254 7.66 -5.41 38.21
N LYS A 255 7.57 -6.12 37.08
CA LYS A 255 8.65 -7.01 36.62
C LYS A 255 9.92 -6.22 36.29
N LYS A 256 9.80 -5.03 35.69
CA LYS A 256 10.94 -4.21 35.26
C LYS A 256 11.64 -3.47 36.42
N TYR A 257 10.87 -2.86 37.31
CA TYR A 257 11.38 -1.96 38.37
C TYR A 257 11.29 -2.55 39.78
N GLY A 258 10.47 -3.57 40.01
CA GLY A 258 10.31 -4.21 41.32
C GLY A 258 9.48 -3.42 42.35
N SER A 259 9.58 -2.09 42.41
CA SER A 259 8.86 -1.26 43.40
C SER A 259 8.48 0.14 42.87
N ASN A 260 7.49 0.78 43.50
CA ASN A 260 7.13 2.18 43.22
C ASN A 260 8.30 3.15 43.46
N GLN A 261 9.20 2.85 44.41
CA GLN A 261 10.39 3.67 44.65
C GLN A 261 11.32 3.66 43.45
N ALA A 262 11.59 2.47 42.89
CA ALA A 262 12.43 2.32 41.70
C ALA A 262 11.76 2.92 40.45
N LEU A 263 10.44 2.74 40.29
CA LEU A 263 9.68 3.38 39.21
C LEU A 263 9.78 4.90 39.29
N LYS A 264 9.55 5.48 40.48
CA LYS A 264 9.66 6.93 40.70
C LYS A 264 11.08 7.44 40.42
N ALA A 265 12.10 6.69 40.81
CA ALA A 265 13.49 7.02 40.50
C ALA A 265 13.76 7.00 38.98
N ALA A 266 13.19 6.05 38.25
CA ALA A 266 13.36 5.93 36.80
C ALA A 266 12.59 7.00 36.02
N TRP A 267 11.35 7.30 36.40
CA TRP A 267 10.50 8.26 35.69
C TRP A 267 10.73 9.72 36.12
N GLY A 268 11.29 9.94 37.30
CA GLY A 268 11.58 11.28 37.82
C GLY A 268 10.34 12.17 37.81
N ASN A 269 10.43 13.32 37.13
CA ASN A 269 9.34 14.30 37.03
C ASN A 269 8.12 13.80 36.25
N GLU A 270 8.26 12.70 35.50
CA GLU A 270 7.14 12.11 34.77
C GLU A 270 6.27 11.27 35.71
N TYR A 271 6.77 10.80 36.85
CA TYR A 271 6.00 10.00 37.82
C TYR A 271 4.88 10.83 38.45
N LYS A 272 3.63 10.33 38.37
CA LYS A 272 2.47 10.98 39.00
C LYS A 272 2.24 10.39 40.37
N LYS A 273 1.72 11.20 41.30
CA LYS A 273 1.41 10.75 42.67
C LYS A 273 0.40 9.60 42.67
N GLU A 274 -0.47 9.58 41.67
CA GLU A 274 -1.51 8.57 41.48
C GLU A 274 -0.98 7.28 40.81
N ASP A 275 0.27 7.26 40.32
CA ASP A 275 0.85 6.07 39.72
C ASP A 275 1.30 5.06 40.80
N ASP A 276 0.71 3.87 40.78
CA ASP A 276 0.99 2.79 41.72
C ASP A 276 0.94 1.42 41.03
N ILE A 277 2.08 0.74 40.97
CA ILE A 277 2.21 -0.59 40.37
C ILE A 277 1.55 -1.68 41.22
N GLU A 278 1.42 -1.49 42.53
CA GLU A 278 0.88 -2.49 43.45
C GLU A 278 -0.65 -2.52 43.40
N SER A 279 -1.28 -1.35 43.25
CA SER A 279 -2.74 -1.23 43.08
C SER A 279 -3.20 -1.20 41.62
N ASN A 280 -2.31 -1.50 40.67
CA ASN A 280 -2.59 -1.50 39.22
C ASN A 280 -3.06 -0.14 38.67
N GLN A 281 -2.70 0.96 39.33
CA GLN A 281 -3.09 2.31 38.95
C GLN A 281 -1.93 3.03 38.29
N VAL A 282 -1.58 2.70 37.05
CA VAL A 282 -0.56 3.45 36.30
C VAL A 282 -1.21 4.10 35.07
N SER A 283 -0.95 5.39 34.86
CA SER A 283 -1.54 6.13 33.74
C SER A 283 -0.70 5.99 32.46
N PHE A 284 -1.37 5.85 31.33
CA PHE A 284 -0.74 5.93 30.01
C PHE A 284 -0.46 7.40 29.63
N PRO A 285 0.54 7.65 28.77
CA PRO A 285 0.73 8.96 28.14
C PRO A 285 -0.44 9.27 27.20
N ALA A 286 -0.61 10.56 26.86
CA ALA A 286 -1.57 10.96 25.82
C ALA A 286 -1.16 10.40 24.44
N PRO A 287 -2.09 10.20 23.50
CA PRO A 287 -1.78 9.65 22.18
C PRO A 287 -0.77 10.49 21.37
N ASP A 288 -0.79 11.80 21.58
CA ASP A 288 0.11 12.79 20.97
C ASP A 288 1.38 13.04 21.79
N ALA A 289 1.55 12.35 22.92
CA ALA A 289 2.71 12.51 23.77
C ALA A 289 3.98 12.11 23.02
N TRP A 290 5.02 12.94 23.19
CA TRP A 290 6.32 12.69 22.61
C TRP A 290 7.18 11.74 23.49
N THR A 291 8.46 11.63 23.18
CA THR A 291 9.45 10.81 23.89
C THR A 291 9.53 11.15 25.38
N SER A 292 9.44 10.13 26.23
CA SER A 292 9.51 10.19 27.68
C SER A 292 9.89 8.81 28.21
N HIS A 293 10.36 8.68 29.46
CA HIS A 293 10.64 7.34 30.03
C HIS A 293 9.35 6.53 30.11
N ARG A 294 8.25 7.18 30.50
CA ARG A 294 6.91 6.56 30.47
C ARG A 294 6.52 6.08 29.07
N MET A 295 6.73 6.91 28.04
CA MET A 295 6.41 6.54 26.64
C MET A 295 7.28 5.38 26.15
N SER A 296 8.58 5.40 26.45
CA SER A 296 9.51 4.30 26.14
C SER A 296 9.04 2.98 26.77
N ASP A 297 8.61 3.02 28.04
CA ASP A 297 8.06 1.85 28.74
C ASP A 297 6.74 1.35 28.13
N VAL A 298 5.84 2.25 27.73
CA VAL A 298 4.57 1.86 27.08
C VAL A 298 4.82 1.20 25.74
N GLN A 299 5.72 1.73 24.91
CA GLN A 299 6.07 1.10 23.64
C GLN A 299 6.74 -0.26 23.82
N GLN A 300 7.66 -0.39 24.78
CA GLN A 300 8.27 -1.68 25.12
C GLN A 300 7.21 -2.69 25.57
N PHE A 301 6.27 -2.26 26.43
CA PHE A 301 5.13 -3.07 26.85
C PHE A 301 4.26 -3.51 25.66
N PHE A 302 3.96 -2.61 24.72
CA PHE A 302 3.20 -2.93 23.51
C PHE A 302 3.94 -3.93 22.63
N VAL A 303 5.21 -3.69 22.29
CA VAL A 303 6.02 -4.59 21.45
C VAL A 303 6.16 -5.98 22.08
N GLU A 304 6.39 -6.07 23.40
CA GLU A 304 6.45 -7.37 24.08
C GLU A 304 5.10 -8.09 24.11
N THR A 305 4.01 -7.34 24.21
CA THR A 305 2.64 -7.89 24.21
C THR A 305 2.28 -8.41 22.83
N GLU A 306 2.59 -7.64 21.78
CA GLU A 306 2.43 -8.01 20.38
C GLU A 306 3.22 -9.29 20.08
N LYS A 307 4.52 -9.34 20.42
CA LYS A 307 5.35 -10.55 20.24
C LYS A 307 4.75 -11.80 20.88
N LYS A 308 4.40 -11.72 22.16
CA LYS A 308 3.76 -12.85 22.87
C LYS A 308 2.45 -13.27 22.22
N THR A 309 1.70 -12.31 21.68
CA THR A 309 0.40 -12.56 21.07
C THR A 309 0.54 -13.27 19.73
N ALA A 310 1.43 -12.76 18.88
CA ALA A 310 1.78 -13.40 17.62
C ALA A 310 2.36 -14.82 17.84
N ASP A 311 3.20 -15.01 18.87
CA ASP A 311 3.79 -16.31 19.21
C ASP A 311 2.72 -17.36 19.51
N TRP A 312 1.79 -17.08 20.44
CA TRP A 312 0.77 -18.09 20.79
C TRP A 312 -0.21 -18.33 19.65
N MET A 313 -0.55 -17.30 18.86
CA MET A 313 -1.40 -17.45 17.66
C MET A 313 -0.73 -18.35 16.62
N THR A 314 0.56 -18.10 16.36
CA THR A 314 1.36 -18.90 15.43
C THR A 314 1.47 -20.34 15.93
N GLN A 315 1.81 -20.56 17.20
CA GLN A 315 1.89 -21.90 17.79
C GLN A 315 0.54 -22.63 17.70
N TYR A 316 -0.57 -21.94 17.91
CA TYR A 316 -1.89 -22.52 17.75
C TYR A 316 -2.14 -22.96 16.30
N LEU A 317 -1.88 -22.12 15.31
CA LEU A 317 -2.04 -22.48 13.89
C LEU A 317 -1.13 -23.65 13.49
N ARG A 318 0.12 -23.68 13.98
CA ARG A 318 1.04 -24.81 13.78
C ARG A 318 0.48 -26.10 14.39
N SER A 319 -0.15 -26.04 15.56
CA SER A 319 -0.84 -27.19 16.16
C SER A 319 -2.05 -27.69 15.35
N GLN A 320 -2.67 -26.81 14.54
CA GLN A 320 -3.73 -27.17 13.60
C GLN A 320 -3.19 -27.70 12.25
N GLY A 321 -1.86 -27.75 12.08
CA GLY A 321 -1.19 -28.23 10.88
C GLY A 321 -0.92 -27.17 9.81
N TYR A 322 -1.10 -25.87 10.11
CA TYR A 322 -0.72 -24.82 9.18
C TYR A 322 0.81 -24.74 9.08
N GLN A 323 1.36 -24.89 7.88
CA GLN A 323 2.80 -24.81 7.61
C GLN A 323 3.19 -23.57 6.79
N GLY A 324 2.23 -22.75 6.36
CA GLY A 324 2.49 -21.55 5.57
C GLY A 324 2.99 -20.36 6.40
N LEU A 325 3.25 -19.26 5.71
CA LEU A 325 3.80 -18.03 6.29
C LEU A 325 2.75 -17.31 7.16
N VAL A 326 3.21 -16.72 8.26
CA VAL A 326 2.38 -15.88 9.12
C VAL A 326 2.98 -14.48 9.22
N THR A 327 2.11 -13.48 9.26
CA THR A 327 2.50 -12.11 9.59
C THR A 327 1.41 -11.42 10.40
N SER A 328 1.71 -10.25 10.94
CA SER A 328 0.74 -9.37 11.59
C SER A 328 1.34 -7.96 11.67
N TYR A 329 0.61 -7.06 12.31
CA TYR A 329 1.05 -5.70 12.58
C TYR A 329 1.30 -4.92 11.30
N ASN A 330 0.42 -5.05 10.32
CA ASN A 330 0.57 -4.51 8.98
C ASN A 330 0.16 -3.03 8.84
N VAL A 331 0.10 -2.23 9.91
CA VAL A 331 -0.12 -0.78 9.81
C VAL A 331 0.79 -0.04 10.79
N TRP A 332 1.00 1.27 10.60
CA TRP A 332 1.87 2.12 11.43
C TRP A 332 3.36 1.96 11.15
N HIS A 333 4.05 3.06 10.84
CA HIS A 333 5.43 3.08 10.35
C HIS A 333 6.48 3.45 11.41
N ALA A 334 6.04 3.71 12.65
CA ALA A 334 6.95 4.11 13.70
C ALA A 334 7.99 3.03 14.03
N PRO A 335 9.24 3.42 14.40
CA PRO A 335 10.32 2.48 14.70
C PRO A 335 9.97 1.33 15.65
N GLU A 336 9.13 1.55 16.66
CA GLU A 336 8.67 0.49 17.57
C GLU A 336 7.78 -0.55 16.88
N ALA A 337 6.94 -0.16 15.92
CA ALA A 337 6.13 -1.10 15.16
C ALA A 337 7.02 -2.04 14.32
N GLN A 338 8.15 -1.52 13.82
CA GLN A 338 9.15 -2.33 13.12
C GLN A 338 9.82 -3.35 14.05
N ALA A 339 9.99 -3.02 15.33
CA ALA A 339 10.50 -3.96 16.33
C ALA A 339 9.54 -5.15 16.58
N SER A 340 8.23 -4.95 16.41
CA SER A 340 7.22 -6.03 16.44
C SER A 340 7.24 -6.87 15.16
N ARG A 341 7.33 -6.25 13.99
CA ARG A 341 7.44 -6.96 12.69
C ARG A 341 8.73 -7.77 12.56
N ALA A 342 9.78 -7.37 13.27
CA ALA A 342 11.07 -8.05 13.29
C ALA A 342 11.03 -9.51 13.77
N GLN A 343 9.91 -10.03 14.28
CA GLN A 343 9.77 -11.45 14.64
C GLN A 343 9.35 -12.37 13.47
N PHE A 344 8.73 -11.84 12.41
CA PHE A 344 8.17 -12.66 11.31
C PHE A 344 9.18 -12.87 10.18
N GLU A 345 9.10 -13.96 9.43
CA GLU A 345 9.89 -14.16 8.20
C GLU A 345 9.31 -13.37 7.00
N TRP A 346 8.01 -13.07 7.07
CA TRP A 346 7.27 -12.25 6.12
C TRP A 346 6.75 -10.99 6.81
N VAL A 347 7.07 -9.84 6.26
CA VAL A 347 6.61 -8.52 6.71
C VAL A 347 5.59 -7.98 5.71
N ASP A 348 4.46 -7.50 6.23
CA ASP A 348 3.42 -6.83 5.45
C ASP A 348 3.19 -5.41 5.98
N MET A 349 2.80 -4.49 5.10
CA MET A 349 2.52 -3.10 5.45
C MET A 349 1.37 -2.53 4.62
N HIS A 350 0.54 -1.73 5.28
CA HIS A 350 -0.58 -1.00 4.72
C HIS A 350 -0.33 0.49 4.90
N ASN A 351 -0.56 1.25 3.85
CA ASN A 351 -0.61 2.70 3.94
C ASN A 351 -1.38 3.24 2.74
N TYR A 352 -1.90 4.45 2.85
CA TYR A 352 -2.59 5.15 1.78
C TYR A 352 -2.09 6.59 1.70
N PHE A 353 -2.13 7.19 0.51
CA PHE A 353 -1.82 8.62 0.42
C PHE A 353 -2.80 9.46 1.28
N ALA A 354 -4.07 9.04 1.27
CA ALA A 354 -5.08 9.45 2.24
C ALA A 354 -6.29 8.50 2.19
N HIS A 355 -6.95 8.34 3.34
CA HIS A 355 -8.31 7.81 3.40
C HIS A 355 -9.32 8.95 3.21
N PRO A 356 -10.56 8.64 2.78
CA PRO A 356 -11.68 9.56 2.92
C PRO A 356 -11.96 9.83 4.41
N GLU A 357 -12.17 11.08 4.76
CA GLU A 357 -12.66 11.47 6.09
C GLU A 357 -14.19 11.60 6.03
N TYR A 358 -14.88 10.85 6.89
CA TYR A 358 -16.34 10.88 6.97
C TYR A 358 -16.78 12.00 7.91
N ILE A 359 -17.18 13.13 7.35
CA ILE A 359 -17.61 14.32 8.12
C ILE A 359 -19.03 14.11 8.65
N SER A 360 -19.91 13.53 7.83
CA SER A 360 -21.27 13.15 8.21
C SER A 360 -21.72 11.91 7.43
N SER A 361 -22.96 11.47 7.62
CA SER A 361 -23.53 10.36 6.82
C SER A 361 -23.66 10.67 5.32
N GLN A 362 -23.55 11.96 4.94
CA GLN A 362 -23.73 12.43 3.56
C GLN A 362 -22.48 13.13 3.02
N GLU A 363 -21.52 13.49 3.88
CA GLU A 363 -20.34 14.26 3.48
C GLU A 363 -19.06 13.49 3.77
N MET A 364 -18.22 13.39 2.74
CA MET A 364 -16.89 12.79 2.81
C MET A 364 -15.89 13.74 2.18
N SER A 365 -14.71 13.88 2.78
CA SER A 365 -13.61 14.66 2.20
C SER A 365 -12.43 13.77 1.82
N VAL A 366 -11.76 14.13 0.73
CA VAL A 366 -10.50 13.54 0.28
C VAL A 366 -9.57 14.68 -0.12
N ARG A 367 -8.33 14.67 0.37
CA ARG A 367 -7.32 15.66 0.00
C ARG A 367 -7.07 15.68 -1.51
N GLN A 368 -6.83 16.86 -2.08
CA GLN A 368 -6.75 17.07 -3.53
C GLN A 368 -5.35 17.44 -4.05
N ASP A 369 -4.31 17.21 -3.26
CA ASP A 369 -2.92 17.49 -3.60
C ASP A 369 -2.17 16.27 -4.17
N SER A 370 -1.00 16.56 -4.75
CA SER A 370 -0.11 15.60 -5.42
C SER A 370 0.74 14.84 -4.42
N MET A 371 0.81 13.53 -4.60
CA MET A 371 1.72 12.65 -3.86
C MET A 371 3.17 12.90 -4.26
N LEU A 372 3.42 13.19 -5.56
CA LEU A 372 4.78 13.45 -6.06
C LEU A 372 5.37 14.73 -5.50
N LYS A 373 4.56 15.77 -5.24
CA LYS A 373 5.02 17.03 -4.64
C LYS A 373 5.61 16.85 -3.24
N GLY A 374 5.14 15.86 -2.50
CA GLY A 374 5.64 15.50 -1.18
C GLY A 374 6.78 14.48 -1.21
N ASP A 375 7.62 14.50 -2.25
CA ASP A 375 8.73 13.55 -2.47
C ASP A 375 8.26 12.08 -2.37
N ALA A 376 7.06 11.78 -2.87
CA ALA A 376 6.44 10.45 -2.76
C ALA A 376 6.48 9.88 -1.31
N ASN A 377 6.29 10.72 -0.28
CA ASN A 377 6.39 10.33 1.13
C ASN A 377 5.58 9.06 1.46
N TYR A 378 4.39 8.95 0.88
CA TYR A 378 3.55 7.76 0.97
C TYR A 378 4.30 6.44 0.64
N ILE A 379 5.02 6.40 -0.48
CA ILE A 379 5.78 5.22 -0.93
C ILE A 379 7.01 5.00 -0.06
N ARG A 380 7.64 6.08 0.42
CA ARG A 380 8.76 6.03 1.35
C ARG A 380 8.38 5.46 2.71
N GLU A 381 7.19 5.79 3.20
CA GLU A 381 6.62 5.25 4.44
C GLU A 381 6.35 3.75 4.32
N LEU A 382 5.82 3.29 3.17
CA LEU A 382 5.72 1.86 2.88
C LEU A 382 7.11 1.22 2.91
N THR A 383 8.05 1.73 2.12
CA THR A 383 9.41 1.14 2.06
C THR A 383 10.10 1.09 3.41
N SER A 384 9.80 2.04 4.30
CA SER A 384 10.34 2.11 5.66
C SER A 384 9.89 0.98 6.59
N ALA A 385 9.06 0.03 6.13
CA ALA A 385 8.73 -1.20 6.85
C ALA A 385 9.46 -2.44 6.30
N LYS A 386 10.19 -2.35 5.18
CA LYS A 386 10.91 -3.48 4.60
C LYS A 386 12.09 -3.88 5.47
N HIS A 387 12.13 -5.12 5.93
CA HIS A 387 13.27 -5.68 6.66
C HIS A 387 14.21 -6.45 5.71
N ILE A 388 15.52 -6.29 5.90
CA ILE A 388 16.51 -7.06 5.12
C ILE A 388 16.42 -8.56 5.49
N GLY A 389 16.55 -9.45 4.51
CA GLY A 389 16.50 -10.91 4.72
C GLY A 389 15.11 -11.46 5.04
N LYS A 390 14.04 -10.71 4.72
CA LYS A 390 12.64 -11.10 4.97
C LYS A 390 11.78 -10.75 3.77
N ALA A 391 10.82 -11.61 3.47
CA ALA A 391 9.86 -11.32 2.41
C ALA A 391 9.04 -10.10 2.78
N TYR A 392 8.71 -9.27 1.80
CA TYR A 392 8.04 -8.00 2.01
C TYR A 392 6.88 -7.81 1.03
N THR A 393 5.68 -7.62 1.58
CA THR A 393 4.49 -7.29 0.80
C THR A 393 3.87 -5.98 1.25
N VAL A 394 3.14 -5.36 0.32
CA VAL A 394 2.18 -4.30 0.63
C VAL A 394 0.82 -4.79 0.22
N THR A 395 0.09 -5.43 1.15
CA THR A 395 -1.21 -6.03 0.83
C THR A 395 -2.39 -5.06 0.89
N GLU A 396 -2.15 -3.79 1.23
CA GLU A 396 -3.08 -2.69 0.99
C GLU A 396 -2.33 -1.40 0.67
N HIS A 397 -2.70 -0.78 -0.45
CA HIS A 397 -2.21 0.52 -0.87
C HIS A 397 -3.29 1.25 -1.68
N GLY A 398 -3.12 2.56 -1.89
CA GLY A 398 -3.99 3.33 -2.76
C GLY A 398 -3.87 4.85 -2.61
N GLN A 399 -4.21 5.54 -3.69
CA GLN A 399 -4.54 6.96 -3.70
C GLN A 399 -6.02 7.07 -4.06
N VAL A 400 -6.83 7.34 -3.05
CA VAL A 400 -8.27 7.06 -3.07
C VAL A 400 -9.03 8.03 -3.97
N PHE A 401 -10.02 7.52 -4.71
CA PHE A 401 -11.01 8.32 -5.42
C PHE A 401 -11.72 9.29 -4.46
N TRP A 402 -11.87 10.57 -4.78
CA TRP A 402 -11.69 11.26 -6.07
C TRP A 402 -10.49 12.22 -6.05
N ASN A 403 -9.37 11.84 -5.44
CA ASN A 403 -8.14 12.63 -5.56
C ASN A 403 -7.77 12.76 -7.05
N GLN A 404 -7.67 14.01 -7.53
CA GLN A 404 -7.41 14.33 -8.94
C GLN A 404 -6.02 13.90 -9.43
N TYR A 405 -5.09 13.59 -8.51
CA TYR A 405 -3.73 13.13 -8.80
C TYR A 405 -3.57 11.61 -8.71
N ARG A 406 -4.62 10.81 -8.49
CA ARG A 406 -4.49 9.35 -8.26
C ARG A 406 -3.82 8.57 -9.40
N ARG A 407 -3.74 9.14 -10.61
CA ARG A 407 -2.90 8.62 -11.71
C ARG A 407 -1.42 8.53 -11.34
N GLU A 408 -0.92 9.35 -10.42
CA GLU A 408 0.48 9.34 -9.95
C GLU A 408 0.84 8.00 -9.31
N ASN A 409 -0.07 7.42 -8.53
CA ASN A 409 0.09 6.09 -7.95
C ASN A 409 0.31 5.01 -9.02
N GLY A 410 -0.33 5.17 -10.19
CA GLY A 410 -0.24 4.26 -11.34
C GLY A 410 1.16 4.08 -11.91
N LEU A 411 2.00 5.10 -11.79
CA LEU A 411 3.40 5.01 -12.21
C LEU A 411 4.33 4.75 -11.04
N ALA A 412 4.16 5.51 -9.95
CA ALA A 412 5.17 5.59 -8.90
C ALA A 412 5.23 4.31 -8.05
N LEU A 413 4.10 3.80 -7.59
CA LEU A 413 4.08 2.67 -6.66
C LEU A 413 4.61 1.37 -7.28
N PRO A 414 4.13 0.89 -8.45
CA PRO A 414 4.68 -0.33 -9.04
C PRO A 414 6.15 -0.19 -9.46
N ALA A 415 6.58 1.00 -9.93
CA ALA A 415 7.97 1.24 -10.28
C ALA A 415 8.90 1.18 -9.06
N TYR A 416 8.54 1.85 -7.96
CA TYR A 416 9.34 1.79 -6.73
C TYR A 416 9.24 0.43 -6.03
N ALA A 417 8.10 -0.27 -6.09
CA ALA A 417 7.98 -1.64 -5.60
C ALA A 417 8.96 -2.59 -6.33
N ALA A 418 9.11 -2.41 -7.65
CA ALA A 418 10.05 -3.18 -8.46
C ALA A 418 11.51 -2.85 -8.13
N LEU A 419 11.84 -1.55 -8.05
CA LEU A 419 13.17 -1.06 -7.64
C LEU A 419 13.56 -1.60 -6.26
N GLN A 420 12.65 -1.55 -5.30
CA GLN A 420 12.87 -2.01 -3.91
C GLN A 420 12.78 -3.53 -3.75
N SER A 421 12.50 -4.26 -4.83
CA SER A 421 12.32 -5.72 -4.84
C SER A 421 11.32 -6.22 -3.80
N TRP A 422 10.14 -5.61 -3.78
CA TRP A 422 9.02 -6.14 -2.99
C TRP A 422 8.54 -7.46 -3.59
N ASP A 423 8.02 -8.36 -2.74
CA ASP A 423 7.55 -9.68 -3.13
C ASP A 423 6.07 -9.67 -3.55
N GLY A 424 5.30 -8.65 -3.15
CA GLY A 424 3.96 -8.45 -3.69
C GLY A 424 3.30 -7.12 -3.31
N ILE A 425 2.39 -6.68 -4.19
CA ILE A 425 1.59 -5.45 -4.04
C ILE A 425 0.11 -5.72 -4.30
N CYS A 426 -0.77 -5.06 -3.55
CA CYS A 426 -2.22 -5.19 -3.63
C CYS A 426 -2.90 -3.83 -3.45
N GLN A 427 -3.50 -3.28 -4.51
CA GLN A 427 -4.33 -2.08 -4.37
C GLN A 427 -5.65 -2.46 -3.69
N HIS A 428 -6.01 -1.72 -2.64
CA HIS A 428 -7.28 -1.92 -1.93
C HIS A 428 -8.35 -0.96 -2.48
N SER A 429 -9.55 -1.41 -2.88
CA SER A 429 -10.03 -2.80 -2.96
C SER A 429 -10.90 -3.07 -4.19
N GLY A 430 -11.15 -4.36 -4.43
CA GLY A 430 -11.94 -4.82 -5.56
C GLY A 430 -11.19 -4.64 -6.87
N ALA A 431 -10.09 -5.36 -7.02
CA ALA A 431 -9.18 -5.28 -8.16
C ALA A 431 -9.88 -5.39 -9.52
N ILE A 432 -10.94 -6.21 -9.62
CA ILE A 432 -11.74 -6.34 -10.84
C ILE A 432 -13.24 -6.29 -10.55
N ASP A 433 -13.96 -5.64 -11.47
CA ASP A 433 -15.39 -5.78 -11.66
C ASP A 433 -15.66 -6.23 -13.08
N LEU A 434 -16.70 -7.05 -13.25
CA LEU A 434 -17.01 -7.71 -14.53
C LEU A 434 -17.90 -6.84 -15.43
N SER A 435 -18.64 -5.89 -14.85
CA SER A 435 -19.62 -5.07 -15.57
C SER A 435 -20.01 -3.81 -14.79
N TYR A 436 -20.33 -2.73 -15.50
CA TYR A 436 -21.06 -1.57 -14.98
C TYR A 436 -22.59 -1.78 -14.96
N ALA A 437 -23.09 -2.92 -15.43
CA ALA A 437 -24.52 -3.23 -15.31
C ALA A 437 -24.96 -3.17 -13.83
N PRO A 438 -26.20 -2.71 -13.54
CA PRO A 438 -26.72 -2.74 -12.19
C PRO A 438 -26.63 -4.14 -11.59
N THR A 439 -26.00 -4.23 -10.42
CA THR A 439 -25.85 -5.45 -9.64
C THR A 439 -26.25 -5.18 -8.19
N VAL A 440 -26.23 -6.19 -7.32
CA VAL A 440 -26.43 -5.98 -5.89
C VAL A 440 -25.31 -5.09 -5.34
N GLY A 441 -25.68 -3.97 -4.71
CA GLY A 441 -24.73 -3.01 -4.16
C GLY A 441 -24.32 -1.91 -5.16
N ARG A 442 -23.23 -1.21 -4.86
CA ARG A 442 -22.75 -0.03 -5.60
C ARG A 442 -21.55 -0.37 -6.50
N LYS A 443 -21.76 -1.15 -7.57
CA LYS A 443 -20.71 -1.58 -8.52
C LYS A 443 -20.85 -1.04 -9.94
N ASN A 444 -21.80 -0.15 -10.18
CA ASN A 444 -22.06 0.45 -11.49
C ASN A 444 -21.44 1.84 -11.67
N PHE A 445 -20.78 2.37 -10.64
CA PHE A 445 -20.06 3.65 -10.65
C PHE A 445 -18.88 3.61 -9.66
N ILE A 446 -18.03 4.64 -9.67
CA ILE A 446 -16.82 4.68 -8.82
C ILE A 446 -17.21 4.97 -7.37
N ASN A 447 -16.73 4.15 -6.44
CA ASN A 447 -16.81 4.40 -5.00
C ASN A 447 -15.41 4.60 -4.43
N PRO A 448 -15.24 5.25 -3.27
CA PRO A 448 -13.95 5.28 -2.59
C PRO A 448 -13.36 3.87 -2.45
N PHE A 449 -12.04 3.76 -2.63
CA PHE A 449 -11.27 2.52 -2.69
C PHE A 449 -11.54 1.59 -3.89
N ALA A 450 -12.68 1.69 -4.58
CA ALA A 450 -13.03 0.74 -5.64
C ALA A 450 -12.08 0.86 -6.84
N VAL A 451 -11.37 -0.24 -7.15
CA VAL A 451 -10.43 -0.30 -8.28
C VAL A 451 -11.13 -0.70 -9.57
N GLY A 452 -11.94 -1.77 -9.53
CA GLY A 452 -12.53 -2.41 -10.70
C GLY A 452 -13.43 -1.52 -11.55
N THR A 453 -14.11 -0.55 -10.92
CA THR A 453 -15.01 0.42 -11.56
C THR A 453 -14.32 1.75 -11.93
N ASP A 454 -13.10 2.02 -11.47
CA ASP A 454 -12.37 3.26 -11.78
C ASP A 454 -11.39 3.03 -12.93
N PRO A 455 -11.62 3.60 -14.13
CA PRO A 455 -10.72 3.40 -15.27
C PRO A 455 -9.29 3.91 -15.02
N ILE A 456 -9.09 4.84 -14.08
CA ILE A 456 -7.76 5.34 -13.67
C ILE A 456 -7.04 4.31 -12.80
N SER A 457 -7.73 3.70 -11.83
CA SER A 457 -7.17 2.63 -11.00
C SER A 457 -6.98 1.33 -11.79
N ARG A 458 -7.84 1.01 -12.77
CA ARG A 458 -7.60 -0.12 -13.71
C ARG A 458 -6.30 0.08 -14.52
N ALA A 459 -6.04 1.30 -14.96
CA ALA A 459 -4.79 1.64 -15.66
C ALA A 459 -3.57 1.48 -14.74
N THR A 460 -3.72 1.81 -13.45
CA THR A 460 -2.71 1.56 -12.40
C THR A 460 -2.39 0.07 -12.26
N GLU A 461 -3.40 -0.79 -12.17
CA GLU A 461 -3.19 -2.24 -12.06
C GLU A 461 -2.57 -2.83 -13.35
N THR A 462 -2.94 -2.29 -14.50
CA THR A 462 -2.32 -2.65 -15.79
C THR A 462 -0.83 -2.34 -15.80
N LEU A 463 -0.43 -1.16 -15.33
CA LEU A 463 0.99 -0.82 -15.20
C LEU A 463 1.68 -1.63 -14.10
N SER A 464 0.98 -2.01 -13.04
CA SER A 464 1.53 -2.90 -12.01
C SER A 464 1.86 -4.29 -12.56
N ALA A 465 1.05 -4.83 -13.47
CA ALA A 465 1.36 -6.08 -14.15
C ALA A 465 2.64 -6.01 -15.01
N LEU A 466 2.94 -4.84 -15.60
CA LEU A 466 4.05 -4.65 -16.54
C LEU A 466 5.33 -4.19 -15.83
N LEU A 467 5.25 -3.11 -15.05
CA LEU A 467 6.39 -2.52 -14.36
C LEU A 467 6.90 -3.43 -13.24
N PHE A 468 6.00 -4.03 -12.46
CA PHE A 468 6.35 -4.81 -11.26
C PHE A 468 6.37 -6.31 -11.52
N LEU A 469 5.25 -6.92 -11.94
CA LEU A 469 5.14 -8.37 -12.07
C LEU A 469 5.98 -8.93 -13.21
N ARG A 470 5.87 -8.35 -14.41
CA ARG A 470 6.73 -8.71 -15.55
C ARG A 470 8.19 -8.30 -15.31
N GLY A 471 8.40 -7.30 -14.45
CA GLY A 471 9.71 -6.81 -14.05
C GLY A 471 10.36 -5.92 -15.10
N ASP A 472 9.59 -5.04 -15.75
CA ASP A 472 10.18 -4.08 -16.67
C ASP A 472 11.12 -3.10 -15.97
N VAL A 473 10.81 -2.72 -14.72
CA VAL A 473 11.72 -1.94 -13.87
C VAL A 473 12.64 -2.91 -13.13
N SER A 474 13.93 -2.65 -13.23
CA SER A 474 14.99 -3.43 -12.61
C SER A 474 15.03 -3.17 -11.10
N PRO A 475 15.36 -4.19 -10.27
CA PRO A 475 15.83 -3.97 -8.90
C PRO A 475 16.94 -2.91 -8.83
N ALA A 476 17.02 -2.22 -7.69
CA ALA A 476 18.16 -1.35 -7.40
C ALA A 476 19.47 -2.11 -7.51
N LYS A 477 20.52 -1.42 -8.00
CA LYS A 477 21.87 -2.00 -8.13
C LYS A 477 22.50 -2.28 -6.78
N HIS A 478 22.16 -1.46 -5.80
CA HIS A 478 22.72 -1.54 -4.46
C HIS A 478 21.63 -1.53 -3.39
N THR A 479 21.98 -1.98 -2.19
CA THR A 479 21.10 -1.95 -1.03
C THR A 479 21.78 -1.35 0.20
N ILE A 480 21.11 -0.38 0.82
CA ILE A 480 21.50 0.25 2.09
C ILE A 480 20.68 -0.35 3.23
N VAL A 481 21.35 -0.88 4.24
CA VAL A 481 20.69 -1.33 5.47
C VAL A 481 20.59 -0.20 6.49
N VAL A 482 19.38 0.07 6.97
CA VAL A 482 19.10 1.01 8.07
C VAL A 482 19.07 0.23 9.38
N LYS A 483 20.10 0.42 10.18
CA LYS A 483 20.25 -0.20 11.49
C LYS A 483 19.58 0.65 12.56
N PHE A 484 18.80 0.00 13.42
CA PHE A 484 18.18 0.63 14.58
C PHE A 484 18.06 -0.37 15.72
N GLY A 485 18.14 0.13 16.95
CA GLY A 485 18.06 -0.69 18.15
C GLY A 485 17.05 -0.15 19.16
N HIS A 486 17.07 -0.74 20.36
CA HIS A 486 16.17 -0.41 21.46
C HIS A 486 16.04 1.09 21.72
N SER A 487 17.17 1.81 21.83
CA SER A 487 17.14 3.26 22.10
C SER A 487 16.53 4.07 20.95
N ASP A 488 16.73 3.67 19.69
CA ASP A 488 16.14 4.36 18.55
C ASP A 488 14.63 4.12 18.47
N ALA A 489 14.20 2.89 18.78
CA ALA A 489 12.79 2.51 18.77
C ALA A 489 11.99 3.13 19.92
N PHE A 490 12.53 3.14 21.15
CA PHE A 490 11.73 3.42 22.35
C PHE A 490 12.09 4.73 23.05
N ASP A 491 13.37 5.11 23.07
CA ASP A 491 13.81 6.29 23.84
C ASP A 491 13.82 7.55 23.00
N LYS A 492 14.22 7.43 21.72
CA LYS A 492 14.35 8.55 20.78
C LYS A 492 13.13 8.70 19.87
N SER A 493 12.24 7.71 19.85
CA SER A 493 11.01 7.71 19.07
C SER A 493 9.79 7.60 19.96
N ALA A 494 8.69 8.21 19.52
CA ALA A 494 7.38 8.15 20.17
C ALA A 494 6.42 7.37 19.28
N HIS A 495 5.17 7.18 19.73
CA HIS A 495 4.10 6.62 18.89
C HIS A 495 3.93 7.34 17.54
N LEU A 496 4.23 8.65 17.47
CA LEU A 496 4.19 9.45 16.24
C LEU A 496 5.58 9.61 15.58
N GLY A 497 6.51 8.72 15.92
CA GLY A 497 7.85 8.64 15.35
C GLY A 497 7.84 8.11 13.94
N ASN A 498 8.71 8.62 13.07
CA ASN A 498 8.87 8.14 11.69
C ASN A 498 10.35 7.91 11.39
N THR A 499 10.65 7.08 10.38
CA THR A 499 11.97 7.05 9.76
C THR A 499 12.35 8.46 9.29
N PRO A 500 13.54 8.98 9.63
CA PRO A 500 13.96 10.30 9.19
C PRO A 500 13.87 10.50 7.68
N SER A 501 13.53 11.73 7.28
CA SER A 501 13.26 12.05 5.87
C SER A 501 14.48 11.82 4.99
N ASP A 502 15.67 12.20 5.45
CA ASP A 502 16.95 12.00 4.75
C ASP A 502 17.26 10.51 4.49
N ILE A 503 16.85 9.61 5.39
CA ILE A 503 17.01 8.17 5.22
C ILE A 503 15.94 7.62 4.30
N SER A 504 14.68 7.95 4.53
CA SER A 504 13.59 7.42 3.72
C SER A 504 13.63 7.94 2.27
N LYS A 505 14.20 9.13 1.99
CA LYS A 505 14.49 9.62 0.63
C LYS A 505 15.45 8.69 -0.15
N LEU A 506 16.32 7.92 0.53
CA LEU A 506 17.20 6.95 -0.13
C LEU A 506 16.41 5.88 -0.91
N SER A 507 15.19 5.55 -0.50
CA SER A 507 14.35 4.56 -1.22
C SER A 507 13.92 5.02 -2.62
N LEU A 508 14.05 6.31 -2.93
CA LEU A 508 13.78 6.84 -4.27
C LEU A 508 15.00 6.72 -5.19
N VAL A 509 16.18 6.45 -4.62
CA VAL A 509 17.46 6.43 -5.33
C VAL A 509 18.05 5.02 -5.40
N THR A 510 17.95 4.22 -4.36
CA THR A 510 18.55 2.87 -4.30
C THR A 510 17.77 1.96 -3.36
N GLY A 511 18.14 0.69 -3.27
CA GLY A 511 17.47 -0.28 -2.41
C GLY A 511 17.68 0.07 -0.94
N ILE A 512 16.63 -0.04 -0.11
CA ILE A 512 16.77 0.06 1.34
C ILE A 512 16.13 -1.12 2.07
N GLY A 513 16.58 -1.36 3.30
CA GLY A 513 15.95 -2.33 4.21
C GLY A 513 16.36 -2.11 5.66
N LEU A 514 15.48 -2.46 6.60
CA LEU A 514 15.69 -2.33 8.02
C LEU A 514 16.43 -3.54 8.61
N ALA A 515 17.31 -3.29 9.58
CA ALA A 515 17.89 -4.30 10.45
C ALA A 515 17.68 -3.92 11.92
N TRP A 516 16.73 -4.60 12.57
CA TRP A 516 16.48 -4.50 14.00
C TRP A 516 17.59 -5.22 14.79
N GLN A 517 18.26 -4.51 15.69
CA GLN A 517 19.37 -5.05 16.49
C GLN A 517 18.97 -5.51 17.89
N GLY A 518 17.77 -5.17 18.37
CA GLY A 518 17.36 -5.48 19.74
C GLY A 518 18.19 -4.72 20.79
N ASN A 519 18.51 -5.40 21.89
CA ASN A 519 19.32 -4.87 23.00
C ASN A 519 20.83 -5.06 22.77
N THR A 520 21.21 -5.93 21.84
CA THR A 520 22.61 -6.21 21.49
C THR A 520 23.00 -5.33 20.31
N GLN A 521 23.95 -4.40 20.50
CA GLN A 521 24.58 -3.69 19.37
C GLN A 521 25.45 -4.60 18.49
N GLN A 522 25.47 -5.92 18.74
CA GLN A 522 26.09 -6.86 17.82
C GLN A 522 25.24 -7.00 16.57
N ALA A 523 25.81 -6.60 15.44
CA ALA A 523 25.23 -6.88 14.14
C ALA A 523 25.00 -8.39 14.02
N SER A 524 23.75 -8.79 13.85
CA SER A 524 23.44 -10.14 13.39
C SER A 524 24.25 -10.40 12.12
N THR A 525 25.11 -11.42 12.15
CA THR A 525 25.86 -11.88 10.97
C THR A 525 24.93 -12.54 9.94
N ALA A 526 23.68 -12.84 10.31
CA ALA A 526 22.71 -13.52 9.44
C ALA A 526 22.39 -12.74 8.16
N ASN A 527 22.59 -11.42 8.15
CA ASN A 527 22.28 -10.56 7.00
C ASN A 527 23.54 -10.12 6.23
N LYS A 528 24.73 -10.64 6.59
CA LYS A 528 25.99 -10.27 5.96
C LYS A 528 25.98 -10.77 4.50
N GLY A 529 26.17 -9.84 3.55
CA GLY A 529 26.12 -10.12 2.11
C GLY A 529 24.77 -9.81 1.43
N LEU A 530 23.79 -9.29 2.17
CA LEU A 530 22.50 -8.82 1.60
C LEU A 530 22.45 -7.30 1.35
N TYR A 531 23.52 -6.57 1.69
CA TYR A 531 23.57 -5.11 1.59
C TYR A 531 25.00 -4.64 1.29
N ASP A 532 25.10 -3.47 0.67
CA ASP A 532 26.35 -2.86 0.21
C ASP A 532 26.75 -1.65 1.07
N ALA A 533 25.82 -1.11 1.87
CA ALA A 533 26.10 -0.02 2.79
C ALA A 533 25.19 -0.08 4.02
N GLU A 534 25.58 0.62 5.08
CA GLU A 534 24.81 0.74 6.32
C GLU A 534 24.69 2.20 6.79
N VAL A 535 23.55 2.50 7.39
CA VAL A 535 23.27 3.77 8.07
C VAL A 535 22.61 3.48 9.41
N LEU A 536 22.93 4.25 10.44
CA LEU A 536 22.19 4.22 11.70
C LEU A 536 20.99 5.18 11.60
N LEU A 537 19.82 4.74 12.04
CA LEU A 537 18.55 5.50 11.91
C LEU A 537 18.65 6.96 12.36
N ASN A 538 19.45 7.25 13.39
CA ASN A 538 19.59 8.59 13.97
C ASN A 538 20.99 9.21 13.80
N GLN A 539 21.80 8.76 12.84
CA GLN A 539 23.14 9.35 12.60
C GLN A 539 23.34 9.80 11.15
N PRO A 540 24.16 10.85 10.93
CA PRO A 540 24.39 11.40 9.60
C PRO A 540 25.28 10.50 8.73
N GLY A 541 26.19 9.72 9.32
CA GLY A 541 27.18 8.93 8.57
C GLY A 541 26.59 7.74 7.81
N LEU A 542 27.14 7.50 6.62
CA LEU A 542 26.95 6.29 5.81
C LEU A 542 28.26 5.49 5.84
N ASN A 543 28.19 4.18 6.10
CA ASN A 543 29.35 3.30 5.92
C ASN A 543 29.10 2.43 4.68
N ILE A 544 30.07 2.35 3.78
CA ILE A 544 29.93 1.64 2.50
C ILE A 544 30.91 0.49 2.46
N LEU A 545 30.48 -0.65 1.93
CA LEU A 545 31.27 -1.85 1.78
C LEU A 545 32.29 -1.65 0.66
N LYS A 546 33.58 -1.65 0.99
CA LYS A 546 34.69 -1.58 0.05
C LYS A 546 35.75 -2.62 0.42
N ASP A 547 36.19 -3.41 -0.55
CA ASP A 547 37.18 -4.50 -0.36
C ASP A 547 36.80 -5.50 0.75
N GLY A 548 35.49 -5.77 0.91
CA GLY A 548 34.96 -6.69 1.92
C GLY A 548 34.84 -6.12 3.34
N ALA A 549 35.13 -4.83 3.55
CA ALA A 549 34.99 -4.14 4.83
C ALA A 549 34.15 -2.86 4.71
N LEU A 550 33.35 -2.54 5.74
CA LEU A 550 32.60 -1.29 5.80
C LEU A 550 33.54 -0.14 6.17
N ALA A 551 33.62 0.88 5.34
CA ALA A 551 34.41 2.08 5.58
C ALA A 551 33.49 3.31 5.74
N PRO A 552 33.70 4.16 6.76
CA PRO A 552 32.91 5.37 6.95
C PRO A 552 33.18 6.38 5.84
N VAL A 553 32.13 6.96 5.27
CA VAL A 553 32.25 8.15 4.42
C VAL A 553 32.37 9.37 5.34
N LYS A 554 33.40 10.20 5.12
CA LYS A 554 33.59 11.44 5.88
C LYS A 554 32.45 12.41 5.56
N VAL A 555 31.56 12.63 6.54
CA VAL A 555 30.46 13.60 6.44
C VAL A 555 31.01 14.98 6.06
N THR A 556 30.57 15.51 4.92
CA THR A 556 31.00 16.82 4.39
C THR A 556 30.30 18.02 5.03
N SER A 557 29.22 17.80 5.78
CA SER A 557 28.41 18.89 6.31
C SER A 557 28.94 19.44 7.64
N ASN A 558 29.19 20.76 7.68
CA ASN A 558 29.65 21.49 8.88
C ASN A 558 28.51 21.99 9.78
N LEU A 559 27.29 22.16 9.25
CA LEU A 559 26.14 22.67 10.02
C LEU A 559 25.42 21.54 10.77
N SER A 560 25.10 20.44 10.09
CA SER A 560 24.49 19.26 10.71
C SER A 560 25.39 18.65 11.81
N THR A 561 26.70 18.56 11.59
CA THR A 561 27.65 18.04 12.59
C THR A 561 27.79 18.95 13.81
N LYS A 562 27.72 20.28 13.64
CA LYS A 562 27.69 21.25 14.75
C LYS A 562 26.38 21.15 15.54
N LEU A 563 25.24 20.99 14.86
CA LEU A 563 23.94 20.83 15.49
C LEU A 563 23.76 19.45 16.13
N ASP A 564 24.33 18.39 15.57
CA ASP A 564 24.36 17.04 16.16
C ASP A 564 25.21 17.00 17.42
N LYS A 565 26.30 17.76 17.45
CA LYS A 565 27.09 17.99 18.66
C LYS A 565 26.25 18.72 19.73
N LEU A 566 25.54 19.78 19.33
CA LEU A 566 24.63 20.50 20.21
C LEU A 566 23.49 19.58 20.72
N ALA A 567 22.91 18.76 19.85
CA ALA A 567 21.87 17.81 20.18
C ALA A 567 22.35 16.69 21.13
N LYS A 568 23.62 16.26 21.01
CA LYS A 568 24.29 15.36 21.97
C LYS A 568 24.47 16.04 23.33
N ASP A 569 24.84 17.32 23.34
CA ASP A 569 25.13 18.09 24.56
C ASP A 569 23.85 18.47 25.35
N TYR A 570 22.69 18.64 24.68
CA TYR A 570 21.41 19.04 25.29
C TYR A 570 20.36 17.90 25.39
N GLY A 571 20.73 16.66 25.04
CA GLY A 571 19.91 15.45 25.21
C GLY A 571 18.90 15.14 24.10
N GLY A 572 18.48 13.87 24.03
CA GLY A 572 17.70 13.30 22.92
C GLY A 572 16.35 13.95 22.60
N LYS A 573 15.74 14.70 23.53
CA LYS A 573 14.46 15.41 23.32
C LYS A 573 14.57 16.55 22.29
N LEU A 574 15.74 17.18 22.16
CA LEU A 574 15.97 18.27 21.18
C LEU A 574 16.42 17.73 19.82
N ALA A 575 17.23 16.66 19.83
CA ALA A 575 17.84 16.03 18.64
C ALA A 575 16.81 15.63 17.56
N TYR A 576 15.71 15.00 17.96
CA TYR A 576 14.70 14.53 17.02
C TYR A 576 13.80 15.67 16.48
N LYS A 577 13.43 16.63 17.34
CA LYS A 577 12.71 17.84 16.89
C LYS A 577 13.56 18.60 15.87
N LEU A 578 14.87 18.70 16.12
CA LEU A 578 15.84 19.26 15.19
C LEU A 578 15.94 18.43 13.90
N SER A 579 16.01 17.10 13.94
CA SER A 579 16.02 16.29 12.70
C SER A 579 14.72 16.36 11.89
N LYS A 580 13.60 16.80 12.50
CA LYS A 580 12.35 17.13 11.80
C LYS A 580 12.30 18.58 11.27
N VAL A 581 13.26 19.44 11.62
CA VAL A 581 13.39 20.75 10.99
C VAL A 581 13.88 20.52 9.58
N ASN A 582 13.09 20.94 8.58
CA ASN A 582 13.39 20.74 7.15
C ASN A 582 14.85 21.09 6.81
N VAL A 583 15.36 22.21 7.33
CA VAL A 583 16.76 22.65 7.11
C VAL A 583 17.80 21.56 7.48
N ILE A 584 17.62 20.84 8.59
CA ILE A 584 18.58 19.80 9.03
C ILE A 584 18.39 18.51 8.22
N ALA A 585 17.14 18.13 7.92
CA ALA A 585 16.86 16.98 7.07
C ALA A 585 17.37 17.19 5.65
N ASP A 586 17.26 18.40 5.11
CA ASP A 586 17.71 18.79 3.78
C ASP A 586 19.24 18.82 3.71
N ASP A 587 19.92 19.36 4.73
CA ASP A 587 21.39 19.30 4.86
C ASP A 587 21.91 17.85 4.91
N ARG A 588 21.27 16.99 5.70
CA ARG A 588 21.63 15.56 5.78
C ARG A 588 21.35 14.83 4.48
N TRP A 589 20.23 15.12 3.83
CA TRP A 589 19.90 14.58 2.52
C TRP A 589 20.95 14.97 1.48
N ALA A 590 21.34 16.25 1.42
CA ALA A 590 22.39 16.73 0.53
C ALA A 590 23.73 16.03 0.77
N ALA A 591 24.14 15.85 2.04
CA ALA A 591 25.34 15.12 2.39
C ALA A 591 25.28 13.65 1.93
N ARG A 592 24.14 12.98 2.12
CA ARG A 592 23.95 11.59 1.67
C ARG A 592 24.08 11.46 0.16
N VAL A 593 23.47 12.37 -0.61
CA VAL A 593 23.59 12.37 -2.07
C VAL A 593 25.05 12.55 -2.52
N GLU A 594 25.82 13.41 -1.83
CA GLU A 594 27.24 13.58 -2.08
C GLU A 594 28.04 12.31 -1.74
N ASP A 595 27.74 11.66 -0.61
CA ASP A 595 28.39 10.42 -0.18
C ASP A 595 28.12 9.27 -1.17
N LEU A 596 26.89 9.11 -1.65
CA LEU A 596 26.52 8.12 -2.66
C LEU A 596 27.29 8.35 -3.97
N ARG A 597 27.44 9.61 -4.39
CA ARG A 597 28.16 9.95 -5.63
C ARG A 597 29.67 9.75 -5.49
N LYS A 598 30.27 10.10 -4.35
CA LYS A 598 31.73 9.93 -4.10
C LYS A 598 32.18 8.48 -3.94
N SER A 599 31.24 7.60 -3.67
CA SER A 599 31.47 6.18 -3.43
C SER A 599 31.09 5.30 -4.61
N ASP A 600 30.75 5.89 -5.76
CA ASP A 600 30.28 5.21 -6.96
C ASP A 600 29.00 4.36 -6.75
N PHE A 601 28.23 4.64 -5.69
CA PHE A 601 26.94 4.01 -5.41
C PHE A 601 25.86 4.50 -6.39
N ILE A 602 26.02 5.73 -6.89
CA ILE A 602 25.29 6.27 -8.03
C ILE A 602 26.28 6.85 -9.03
N ASP A 603 25.94 6.82 -10.32
CA ASP A 603 26.77 7.39 -11.38
C ASP A 603 27.05 8.89 -11.15
N VAL A 604 28.22 9.38 -11.55
CA VAL A 604 28.57 10.80 -11.44
C VAL A 604 27.58 11.72 -12.17
N ASN A 605 26.97 11.23 -13.25
CA ASN A 605 25.95 11.91 -14.05
C ASN A 605 24.52 11.60 -13.58
N ASN A 606 24.33 10.86 -12.49
CA ASN A 606 23.02 10.64 -11.90
C ASN A 606 22.40 11.98 -11.51
N LEU A 607 21.15 12.18 -11.93
CA LEU A 607 20.41 13.44 -11.86
C LEU A 607 19.88 13.78 -10.46
N THR A 608 20.12 12.93 -9.46
CA THR A 608 19.69 13.21 -8.08
C THR A 608 20.32 14.51 -7.56
N ASN A 609 19.46 15.45 -7.19
CA ASN A 609 19.84 16.78 -6.70
C ASN A 609 19.00 17.15 -5.49
N ALA A 610 19.65 17.23 -4.33
CA ALA A 610 18.99 17.49 -3.05
C ALA A 610 18.40 18.90 -2.94
N GLN A 611 18.96 19.90 -3.62
CA GLN A 611 18.48 21.28 -3.57
C GLN A 611 17.27 21.53 -4.49
N GLN A 612 17.00 20.60 -5.41
CA GLN A 612 15.96 20.73 -6.43
C GLN A 612 14.86 19.66 -6.29
N ASP A 613 14.92 18.81 -5.26
CA ASP A 613 14.07 17.62 -5.07
C ASP A 613 13.96 16.76 -6.33
N LEU A 614 15.12 16.52 -6.95
CA LEU A 614 15.29 15.60 -8.06
C LEU A 614 15.83 14.28 -7.54
N PHE A 615 15.21 13.18 -7.95
CA PHE A 615 15.60 11.83 -7.56
C PHE A 615 15.74 10.98 -8.83
N GLN A 616 16.88 10.32 -9.01
CA GLN A 616 17.06 9.31 -10.05
C GLN A 616 17.58 8.02 -9.43
N SER A 617 16.90 6.91 -9.73
CA SER A 617 17.33 5.59 -9.27
C SER A 617 18.76 5.27 -9.72
N ASP A 618 19.48 4.43 -8.97
CA ASP A 618 20.83 3.95 -9.28
C ASP A 618 20.89 3.13 -10.60
N THR A 619 19.76 2.57 -11.03
CA THR A 619 19.56 1.96 -12.35
C THR A 619 19.51 2.99 -13.48
N GLY A 620 19.15 4.23 -13.19
CA GLY A 620 18.84 5.30 -14.14
C GLY A 620 17.43 5.25 -14.73
N GLU A 621 16.64 4.22 -14.42
CA GLU A 621 15.33 3.96 -15.05
C GLU A 621 14.20 4.85 -14.51
N LEU A 622 14.27 5.26 -13.24
CA LEU A 622 13.27 6.11 -12.59
C LEU A 622 13.82 7.52 -12.39
N PHE A 623 13.02 8.53 -12.73
CA PHE A 623 13.33 9.93 -12.43
C PHE A 623 12.10 10.65 -11.89
N LEU A 624 12.21 11.25 -10.72
CA LEU A 624 11.19 12.09 -10.09
C LEU A 624 11.69 13.53 -9.99
N ASP A 625 10.91 14.46 -10.54
CA ASP A 625 10.98 15.90 -10.29
C ASP A 625 9.76 16.27 -9.43
N ALA A 626 9.96 16.27 -8.10
CA ALA A 626 8.88 16.48 -7.15
C ALA A 626 8.30 17.89 -7.28
N GLN A 627 9.14 18.89 -7.55
CA GLN A 627 8.71 20.28 -7.68
C GLN A 627 7.74 20.47 -8.85
N LYS A 628 7.98 19.77 -9.97
CA LYS A 628 7.11 19.77 -11.16
C LYS A 628 6.03 18.68 -11.16
N LYS A 629 5.90 17.89 -10.08
CA LYS A 629 4.96 16.76 -9.98
C LYS A 629 5.07 15.82 -11.18
N GLN A 630 6.30 15.51 -11.57
CA GLN A 630 6.58 14.73 -12.77
C GLN A 630 7.43 13.52 -12.40
N MET A 631 7.04 12.35 -12.89
CA MET A 631 7.84 11.14 -12.78
C MET A 631 7.96 10.44 -14.13
N LYS A 632 9.15 9.97 -14.47
CA LYS A 632 9.48 9.23 -15.69
C LYS A 632 9.95 7.83 -15.35
N VAL A 633 9.57 6.88 -16.20
CA VAL A 633 10.10 5.52 -16.24
C VAL A 633 10.66 5.28 -17.64
N ILE A 634 11.91 4.87 -17.72
CA ILE A 634 12.61 4.58 -18.98
C ILE A 634 13.28 3.22 -18.85
N THR A 635 12.68 2.21 -19.48
CA THR A 635 13.19 0.83 -19.52
C THR A 635 13.18 0.32 -20.96
N PRO A 636 13.87 -0.78 -21.28
CA PRO A 636 13.83 -1.36 -22.62
C PRO A 636 12.42 -1.75 -23.10
N ASN A 637 11.53 -2.12 -22.18
CA ASN A 637 10.20 -2.67 -22.51
C ASN A 637 9.04 -1.70 -22.25
N THR A 638 9.22 -0.72 -21.36
CA THR A 638 8.20 0.29 -21.03
C THR A 638 8.83 1.66 -20.83
N GLU A 639 8.24 2.66 -21.48
CA GLU A 639 8.52 4.07 -21.24
C GLU A 639 7.24 4.77 -20.84
N ALA A 640 7.30 5.55 -19.76
CA ALA A 640 6.13 6.22 -19.22
C ALA A 640 6.48 7.54 -18.54
N VAL A 641 5.50 8.43 -18.48
CA VAL A 641 5.59 9.68 -17.75
C VAL A 641 4.24 10.08 -17.19
N VAL A 642 4.22 10.51 -15.93
CA VAL A 642 3.11 11.27 -15.34
C VAL A 642 3.55 12.71 -15.14
N PHE A 643 2.65 13.65 -15.45
CA PHE A 643 2.92 15.08 -15.34
C PHE A 643 1.65 15.85 -14.96
N ASP A 644 1.85 16.99 -14.31
CA ASP A 644 0.79 17.97 -14.01
C ASP A 644 0.72 19.05 -15.10
N GLU A 645 1.87 19.63 -15.43
CA GLU A 645 2.03 20.58 -16.52
C GLU A 645 2.97 20.01 -17.59
N LEU A 646 2.63 20.21 -18.85
CA LEU A 646 3.48 19.75 -19.95
C LEU A 646 4.41 20.86 -20.44
N ASN A 647 5.71 20.63 -20.28
CA ASN A 647 6.74 21.13 -21.18
C ASN A 647 7.18 19.94 -22.03
N GLN A 648 7.19 20.02 -23.37
CA GLN A 648 7.46 18.88 -24.27
C GLN A 648 8.44 17.87 -23.67
N ILE A 649 7.97 16.64 -23.44
CA ILE A 649 8.73 15.61 -22.72
C ILE A 649 9.25 14.63 -23.76
N THR A 650 10.55 14.37 -23.77
CA THR A 650 11.16 13.32 -24.58
C THR A 650 11.87 12.33 -23.67
N LEU A 651 11.50 11.06 -23.82
CA LEU A 651 12.17 9.89 -23.28
C LEU A 651 13.07 9.31 -24.39
N ASN A 652 13.46 8.02 -24.35
CA ASN A 652 14.29 7.47 -25.41
C ASN A 652 13.46 7.26 -26.70
N GLN A 653 12.36 6.50 -26.59
CA GLN A 653 11.46 6.17 -27.69
C GLN A 653 10.18 7.00 -27.70
N LEU A 654 9.61 7.29 -26.54
CA LEU A 654 8.35 8.03 -26.37
C LEU A 654 8.61 9.53 -26.21
N SER A 655 7.84 10.34 -26.90
CA SER A 655 7.74 11.79 -26.66
C SER A 655 6.30 12.19 -26.45
N VAL A 656 6.04 13.02 -25.44
CA VAL A 656 4.78 13.75 -25.28
C VAL A 656 5.00 15.15 -25.85
N LEU A 657 4.49 15.36 -27.08
CA LEU A 657 4.75 16.55 -27.88
C LEU A 657 3.86 17.73 -27.47
N SER A 658 2.60 17.45 -27.15
CA SER A 658 1.65 18.41 -26.59
C SER A 658 0.57 17.70 -25.78
N ALA A 659 0.02 18.37 -24.77
CA ALA A 659 -1.11 17.92 -23.97
C ALA A 659 -1.87 19.15 -23.47
N ASP A 660 -3.19 19.09 -23.48
CA ASP A 660 -4.07 20.15 -22.97
C ASP A 660 -4.52 19.94 -21.52
N SER A 661 -4.08 18.84 -20.90
CA SER A 661 -4.47 18.41 -19.57
C SER A 661 -3.37 17.60 -18.89
N PRO A 662 -3.34 17.56 -17.55
CA PRO A 662 -2.51 16.64 -16.79
C PRO A 662 -2.80 15.19 -17.16
N ALA A 663 -1.76 14.37 -17.32
CA ALA A 663 -1.94 12.98 -17.70
C ALA A 663 -0.78 12.09 -17.23
N LEU A 664 -1.04 10.79 -17.25
CA LEU A 664 -0.06 9.73 -17.30
C LEU A 664 -0.13 9.11 -18.71
N VAL A 665 1.02 9.00 -19.37
CA VAL A 665 1.18 8.31 -20.65
C VAL A 665 2.22 7.21 -20.48
N ALA A 666 1.90 6.00 -20.93
CA ALA A 666 2.85 4.88 -20.99
C ALA A 666 2.77 4.16 -22.33
N VAL A 667 3.90 3.64 -22.81
CA VAL A 667 3.97 2.70 -23.93
C VAL A 667 4.77 1.49 -23.49
N SER A 668 4.18 0.29 -23.62
CA SER A 668 4.78 -0.97 -23.22
C SER A 668 4.78 -1.97 -24.36
N ALA A 669 5.93 -2.60 -24.64
CA ALA A 669 6.04 -3.67 -25.61
C ALA A 669 5.30 -4.93 -25.12
N MET A 670 4.58 -5.61 -26.02
CA MET A 670 3.71 -6.75 -25.71
C MET A 670 4.04 -8.01 -26.52
N ASP A 671 5.18 -8.02 -27.21
CA ASP A 671 5.65 -9.10 -28.10
C ASP A 671 7.05 -9.62 -27.75
N LYS A 672 7.50 -9.37 -26.51
CA LYS A 672 8.81 -9.78 -25.97
C LYS A 672 10.01 -9.18 -26.72
N GLN A 673 9.81 -8.08 -27.44
CA GLN A 673 10.87 -7.27 -28.02
C GLN A 673 11.02 -5.95 -27.23
N PRO A 674 12.21 -5.34 -27.18
CA PRO A 674 12.35 -3.98 -26.69
C PRO A 674 11.47 -3.00 -27.49
N LEU A 675 11.04 -1.90 -26.88
CA LEU A 675 10.15 -0.90 -27.48
C LEU A 675 10.62 -0.39 -28.84
N ALA A 676 11.92 -0.22 -29.04
CA ALA A 676 12.49 0.22 -30.32
C ALA A 676 12.19 -0.74 -31.50
N ASN A 677 12.01 -2.03 -31.19
CA ASN A 677 11.83 -3.12 -32.15
C ASN A 677 10.42 -3.75 -32.13
N SER A 678 9.63 -3.43 -31.10
CA SER A 678 8.31 -4.02 -30.90
C SER A 678 7.35 -3.71 -32.05
N LYS A 679 6.54 -4.71 -32.39
CA LYS A 679 5.49 -4.69 -33.41
C LYS A 679 4.09 -4.71 -32.80
N ARG A 680 3.98 -4.85 -31.47
CA ARG A 680 2.72 -4.80 -30.73
C ARG A 680 2.97 -4.15 -29.38
N MET A 681 2.41 -2.98 -29.16
CA MET A 681 2.61 -2.18 -27.95
C MET A 681 1.26 -1.75 -27.37
N LEU A 682 1.15 -1.81 -26.05
CA LEU A 682 0.06 -1.21 -25.29
C LEU A 682 0.39 0.25 -25.02
N VAL A 683 -0.59 1.14 -25.17
CA VAL A 683 -0.50 2.53 -24.74
C VAL A 683 -1.56 2.78 -23.67
N VAL A 684 -1.14 3.35 -22.55
CA VAL A 684 -2.03 3.82 -21.48
C VAL A 684 -2.04 5.34 -21.52
N LEU A 685 -3.23 5.93 -21.57
CA LEU A 685 -3.48 7.36 -21.36
C LEU A 685 -4.46 7.49 -20.20
N SER A 686 -3.98 7.95 -19.05
CA SER A 686 -4.76 8.05 -17.82
C SER A 686 -4.78 9.49 -17.33
N THR A 687 -5.96 10.09 -17.24
CA THR A 687 -6.17 11.49 -16.85
C THR A 687 -6.84 11.56 -15.48
N ASP A 688 -8.16 11.71 -15.47
CA ASP A 688 -9.02 11.69 -14.29
C ASP A 688 -10.38 11.07 -14.66
N ALA A 689 -11.10 10.54 -13.69
CA ALA A 689 -12.43 9.98 -13.86
C ALA A 689 -13.34 10.32 -12.67
N ARG A 690 -14.63 10.46 -12.94
CA ARG A 690 -15.66 10.75 -11.92
C ARG A 690 -17.01 10.15 -12.31
N ASN A 691 -17.96 10.21 -11.40
CA ASN A 691 -19.34 9.80 -11.69
C ASN A 691 -20.14 10.96 -12.28
N THR A 692 -21.20 10.64 -13.01
CA THR A 692 -22.16 11.64 -13.50
C THR A 692 -22.89 12.28 -12.32
N ASP A 693 -23.13 13.59 -12.39
CA ASP A 693 -23.85 14.38 -11.37
C ASP A 693 -23.23 14.35 -9.95
N MET A 694 -21.93 14.08 -9.85
CA MET A 694 -21.19 14.19 -8.60
C MET A 694 -21.22 15.64 -8.07
N ARG A 695 -21.46 15.82 -6.76
CA ARG A 695 -21.60 17.15 -6.13
C ARG A 695 -20.64 17.34 -4.97
N PHE A 696 -20.20 18.58 -4.82
CA PHE A 696 -19.25 19.04 -3.82
C PHE A 696 -19.79 20.25 -3.06
N SER A 697 -19.39 20.39 -1.80
CA SER A 697 -19.66 21.59 -1.00
C SER A 697 -18.64 22.71 -1.22
N ASP A 698 -17.52 22.42 -1.90
CA ASP A 698 -16.43 23.35 -2.16
C ASP A 698 -15.93 23.29 -3.61
N ALA A 699 -15.34 24.39 -4.07
CA ALA A 699 -14.84 24.53 -5.44
C ALA A 699 -13.53 23.77 -5.70
N ALA A 700 -12.83 23.34 -4.64
CA ALA A 700 -11.62 22.52 -4.76
C ALA A 700 -11.97 21.03 -4.96
N GLU A 701 -13.26 20.68 -4.99
CA GLU A 701 -13.76 19.30 -5.05
C GLU A 701 -13.17 18.44 -3.91
N THR A 702 -12.94 19.03 -2.74
CA THR A 702 -12.36 18.31 -1.59
C THR A 702 -13.42 17.49 -0.87
N THR A 703 -14.63 18.04 -0.69
CA THR A 703 -15.71 17.46 0.10
C THR A 703 -16.91 17.15 -0.79
N SER A 704 -17.18 15.86 -1.00
CA SER A 704 -18.34 15.39 -1.75
C SER A 704 -19.55 15.29 -0.83
N THR A 705 -20.67 15.83 -1.31
CA THR A 705 -22.00 15.72 -0.68
C THR A 705 -22.87 14.66 -1.38
N ASP A 706 -22.49 14.27 -2.59
CA ASP A 706 -23.12 13.23 -3.39
C ASP A 706 -22.08 12.63 -4.35
N LEU A 707 -21.89 11.31 -4.29
CA LEU A 707 -20.98 10.59 -5.18
C LEU A 707 -21.50 10.50 -6.62
N GLY A 708 -22.74 10.90 -6.89
CA GLY A 708 -23.34 10.85 -8.22
C GLY A 708 -23.79 9.45 -8.63
N VAL A 709 -23.94 9.26 -9.95
CA VAL A 709 -24.52 8.06 -10.56
C VAL A 709 -23.73 7.61 -11.80
N ALA A 710 -24.06 6.43 -12.32
CA ALA A 710 -23.61 5.98 -13.63
C ALA A 710 -24.18 6.87 -14.76
N PRO A 711 -23.48 7.02 -15.91
CA PRO A 711 -22.21 6.38 -16.24
C PRO A 711 -21.01 7.05 -15.57
N VAL A 712 -19.89 6.31 -15.52
CA VAL A 712 -18.58 6.89 -15.21
C VAL A 712 -18.13 7.77 -16.38
N LEU A 713 -17.49 8.89 -16.05
CA LEU A 713 -16.96 9.88 -16.99
C LEU A 713 -15.42 9.93 -16.88
N ILE A 714 -14.73 10.09 -18.00
CA ILE A 714 -13.28 10.37 -18.06
C ILE A 714 -13.06 11.80 -18.52
N ARG A 715 -12.11 12.50 -17.90
CA ARG A 715 -11.75 13.87 -18.24
C ARG A 715 -11.15 13.92 -19.64
N ILE A 716 -11.69 14.78 -20.50
CA ILE A 716 -11.20 15.02 -21.86
C ILE A 716 -9.71 15.35 -21.81
N ALA A 717 -8.96 14.68 -22.68
CA ALA A 717 -7.56 14.93 -22.92
C ALA A 717 -7.25 14.80 -24.41
N LYS A 718 -6.52 15.78 -24.94
CA LYS A 718 -5.88 15.73 -26.24
C LYS A 718 -4.37 15.71 -26.06
N VAL A 719 -3.77 14.57 -26.35
CA VAL A 719 -2.34 14.35 -26.19
C VAL A 719 -1.74 13.94 -27.52
N LYS A 720 -0.73 14.69 -27.99
CA LYS A 720 0.06 14.34 -29.17
C LYS A 720 1.30 13.58 -28.74
N LEU A 721 1.46 12.38 -29.26
CA LEU A 721 2.58 11.50 -28.96
C LEU A 721 3.48 11.32 -30.18
N GLY A 722 4.78 11.19 -29.92
CA GLY A 722 5.77 10.69 -30.85
C GLY A 722 6.34 9.36 -30.35
N LEU A 723 6.55 8.41 -31.26
CA LEU A 723 7.14 7.11 -30.95
C LEU A 723 8.21 6.76 -31.98
N LYS A 724 9.47 6.67 -31.54
CA LYS A 724 10.57 6.17 -32.35
C LYS A 724 10.56 4.65 -32.38
N ASN A 725 10.51 4.06 -33.57
CA ASN A 725 10.49 2.61 -33.75
C ASN A 725 10.94 2.22 -35.17
N ILE A 726 11.67 1.12 -35.31
CA ILE A 726 12.21 0.68 -36.61
C ILE A 726 11.10 0.28 -37.60
N ASN A 727 9.93 -0.14 -37.11
CA ASN A 727 8.79 -0.59 -37.90
C ASN A 727 7.85 0.57 -38.31
N LYS A 728 8.24 1.84 -38.10
CA LYS A 728 7.43 3.05 -38.31
C LYS A 728 6.57 3.07 -39.58
N SER A 729 7.05 2.50 -40.69
CA SER A 729 6.33 2.50 -41.96
C SER A 729 5.09 1.62 -41.99
N LYS A 730 4.97 0.67 -41.04
CA LYS A 730 3.87 -0.29 -40.95
C LYS A 730 3.00 -0.10 -39.70
N LEU A 731 3.45 0.69 -38.73
CA LEU A 731 2.72 0.88 -37.48
C LEU A 731 1.37 1.56 -37.73
N LYS A 732 0.36 1.01 -37.08
CA LYS A 732 -1.00 1.55 -36.98
C LYS A 732 -1.32 1.74 -35.50
N VAL A 733 -2.13 2.73 -35.20
CA VAL A 733 -2.59 3.04 -33.84
C VAL A 733 -4.10 2.84 -33.80
N PHE A 734 -4.59 2.14 -32.78
CA PHE A 734 -6.00 1.89 -32.56
C PHE A 734 -6.39 2.31 -31.15
N SER A 735 -7.53 2.97 -30.98
CA SER A 735 -8.19 2.99 -29.68
C SER A 735 -8.72 1.60 -29.35
N THR A 736 -8.79 1.30 -28.05
CA THR A 736 -9.44 0.08 -27.57
C THR A 736 -10.46 0.44 -26.51
N ASN A 737 -11.53 -0.34 -26.41
CA ASN A 737 -12.44 -0.20 -25.28
C ASN A 737 -11.80 -0.76 -23.99
N LEU A 738 -12.48 -0.66 -22.84
CA LEU A 738 -11.93 -1.13 -21.55
C LEU A 738 -11.73 -2.67 -21.46
N ARG A 739 -12.11 -3.40 -22.52
CA ARG A 739 -11.93 -4.85 -22.70
C ARG A 739 -10.71 -5.21 -23.55
N GLY A 740 -10.03 -4.22 -24.15
CA GLY A 740 -8.90 -4.41 -25.04
C GLY A 740 -9.26 -4.69 -26.51
N GLN A 741 -10.54 -4.57 -26.90
CA GLN A 741 -10.96 -4.75 -28.29
C GLN A 741 -10.64 -3.48 -29.09
N ARG A 742 -9.98 -3.60 -30.24
CA ARG A 742 -9.74 -2.49 -31.16
C ARG A 742 -11.06 -1.86 -31.63
N LYS A 743 -11.11 -0.53 -31.68
CA LYS A 743 -12.26 0.24 -32.12
C LYS A 743 -11.88 1.19 -33.25
N ASP A 744 -11.49 2.42 -32.94
CA ASP A 744 -11.17 3.44 -33.93
C ASP A 744 -9.71 3.33 -34.36
N GLN A 745 -9.43 3.39 -35.66
CA GLN A 745 -8.06 3.56 -36.16
C GLN A 745 -7.67 5.04 -36.09
N ILE A 746 -6.58 5.35 -35.40
CA ILE A 746 -6.07 6.70 -35.22
C ILE A 746 -5.10 7.02 -36.35
N LYS A 747 -5.23 8.22 -36.92
CA LYS A 747 -4.35 8.69 -37.99
C LYS A 747 -2.93 8.86 -37.44
N VAL A 748 -1.97 8.30 -38.17
CA VAL A 748 -0.54 8.41 -37.88
C VAL A 748 0.16 9.28 -38.93
N ILE A 749 1.14 10.05 -38.50
CA ILE A 749 2.08 10.80 -39.35
C ILE A 749 3.43 10.10 -39.22
N GLN A 750 3.99 9.63 -40.33
CA GLN A 750 5.35 9.06 -40.32
C GLN A 750 6.37 10.18 -40.21
N THR A 751 7.36 10.01 -39.35
CA THR A 751 8.51 10.91 -39.21
C THR A 751 9.78 10.20 -39.67
N GLU A 752 10.89 10.94 -39.71
CA GLU A 752 12.19 10.37 -40.07
C GLU A 752 12.56 9.17 -39.21
N ASN A 753 12.16 9.11 -37.94
CA ASN A 753 12.59 8.06 -37.00
C ASN A 753 11.45 7.30 -36.32
N GLY A 754 10.20 7.60 -36.65
CA GLY A 754 9.05 7.08 -35.91
C GLY A 754 7.70 7.43 -36.51
N ILE A 755 6.69 7.46 -35.63
CA ILE A 755 5.35 7.95 -35.93
C ILE A 755 4.95 9.04 -34.92
N GLU A 756 4.09 9.95 -35.34
CA GLU A 756 3.35 10.86 -34.47
C GLU A 756 1.85 10.64 -34.62
N PHE A 757 1.09 10.80 -33.55
CA PHE A 757 -0.36 10.64 -33.55
C PHE A 757 -1.01 11.42 -32.41
N ASP A 758 -2.24 11.84 -32.62
CA ASP A 758 -3.06 12.54 -31.63
C ASP A 758 -4.05 11.57 -30.98
N LEU A 759 -3.99 11.47 -29.65
CA LEU A 759 -5.00 10.81 -28.83
C LEU A 759 -5.98 11.86 -28.32
N ASP A 760 -7.20 11.84 -28.84
CA ASP A 760 -8.28 12.77 -28.47
C ASP A 760 -9.50 11.95 -28.04
N ILE A 761 -9.67 11.78 -26.73
CA ILE A 761 -10.70 10.87 -26.20
C ILE A 761 -12.12 11.34 -26.51
N SER A 762 -12.32 12.64 -26.82
CA SER A 762 -13.62 13.21 -27.16
C SER A 762 -14.11 12.79 -28.55
N LYS A 763 -13.21 12.31 -29.41
CA LYS A 763 -13.51 11.92 -30.81
C LYS A 763 -13.72 10.42 -30.99
N LEU A 764 -13.61 9.63 -29.93
CA LEU A 764 -13.75 8.18 -30.00
C LEU A 764 -15.21 7.78 -30.18
N THR A 765 -15.52 6.98 -31.20
CA THR A 765 -16.91 6.63 -31.54
C THR A 765 -17.57 5.74 -30.48
N HIS A 766 -16.75 4.95 -29.79
CA HIS A 766 -17.16 3.95 -28.81
C HIS A 766 -17.20 4.47 -27.36
N GLY A 767 -16.94 5.76 -27.12
CA GLY A 767 -16.86 6.34 -25.77
C GLY A 767 -15.43 6.44 -25.23
N ALA A 768 -15.29 6.97 -24.01
CA ALA A 768 -13.99 7.20 -23.42
C ALA A 768 -13.30 5.90 -22.98
N THR A 769 -11.96 5.87 -23.08
CA THR A 769 -11.10 4.75 -22.71
C THR A 769 -9.76 5.27 -22.19
N THR A 770 -9.03 4.43 -21.47
CA THR A 770 -7.65 4.67 -21.05
C THR A 770 -6.61 3.87 -21.86
N TYR A 771 -7.05 3.07 -22.85
CA TYR A 771 -6.19 2.11 -23.53
C TYR A 771 -6.19 2.24 -25.05
N PHE A 772 -5.01 2.12 -25.65
CA PHE A 772 -4.78 2.10 -27.09
C PHE A 772 -3.77 1.00 -27.45
N GLU A 773 -3.80 0.53 -28.68
CA GLU A 773 -2.87 -0.48 -29.19
C GLU A 773 -2.13 0.08 -30.41
N ILE A 774 -0.80 -0.10 -30.42
CA ILE A 774 0.02 0.13 -31.60
C ILE A 774 0.43 -1.23 -32.15
N SER A 775 0.16 -1.49 -33.43
CA SER A 775 0.64 -2.72 -34.07
C SER A 775 1.06 -2.55 -35.52
N VAL A 776 1.87 -3.48 -36.00
CA VAL A 776 2.09 -3.73 -37.44
C VAL A 776 0.83 -4.33 -38.07
#